data_AF-A0A0B6EP90-F1
#
_entry.id   AF-A0A0B6EP90-F1
#
_cell.length_a   1.000
_cell.length_b   1.000
_cell.length_c   1.000
_cell.angle_alpha   90.00
_cell.angle_beta   90.00
_cell.angle_gamma   90.00
#
_symmetry.space_group_name_H-M   'P 1'
#
loop_
_entity.id
_entity.type
_entity.pdbx_description
1 polymer ?
#
loop_
_entity_poly.entity_id
_entity_poly.type
_entity_poly.pdbx_seq_one_letter_code
_entity_poly.pdbx_strand_id
1 'polypeptide(L)'
;MTTANESWSIEISPKDAPDTVRHEHELIELDVNGTEWQSRLVDTAVDVPGRSDPSYFTVLVRREPRSVAKVSETLATISGSSTDVPAGQDPKVVSGQNPLGERQNGRAGAPGRRGSAAAVDADAVAGVNDGDSECVADPSRAGDGPVEFGALPTVRSMGTGRMAHVVGFDTEFTYAEGDVTKRTIDSYQFACTDPLNDDVLVEVVVLPLAGDRIYLEDALYVVTLAAGLHVLARGKGPQIDPRGVLVRDVRCDDADDRFDYIATRDAVFKRSIPLVLACHFANADLTAFRRPPVQRSGGGKYNDVLHRVTSASGGLVSLQPARFMRKSGKGSNSYRWLPFSLLVRDTMCQSAPGQKSLEVLGDVCGVPKLDVGVAIEDMTAMRGDDLLTFLEYGVNDAVIVVEYLAMLWGLNVVPPVTLSGAGASAVRDGIMQYMGASSKRDFLIQFRGLVAKTDPSASEEHDDLSYYASRELVPVDGDANQSHTAFKMSFHGGWNSCLSPGYHPYPTFDHDIQSAYPSAMASVIDVDYETGCIEEVLKDRELTLDDFPLGPITPVVAYVSWDFPPDVKVPCLPTVEGDCVLYPRTSHGAGAAQGDDVGEYAGFHGAWCAGPELYLALMLGAAVRVQIGYRMRLLNNADGSPSMSLRFALKQMVADRATAKKAFGKGSPEELMVKVATNSVYGKLAQDVSERNGWDAWAEQMESIGGSSVTSPYHASMTTSLVRALLLAMANTIPILSVTTDGFITSVEEIEHFDCFGIADVFRDARQALVGDPTVWEIKHHQDDLVNLSTRGNVSLHDHGVLAKAGLKVPEGIERGTIDERRWFRDVALTREGKIPNPYTSFPPFRELSRSVNRVDFHPVDLTPAVSALDFDLKREPLRDSLRVDIIDGNEMAGFETRAWDSIDDYKRARGIAGHMQLVRYGTTGDDRPTGCLRTGHDWDTWFRRFESARGRRIRTADGALLTELVAAHKAGLVVVDRLAVRVSVAQKVDWLSSLGMGEFTRAQWDHMSKKDRRSTVLRDADMDAVRAFADELNRGDGYV
;
A
#
# COMPACT_ATOMS: atom_id res chain seq x y z
N MET A 1 9.26 40.27 -21.79
CA MET A 1 10.24 40.34 -22.90
C MET A 1 11.59 40.74 -22.34
N THR A 2 12.60 39.86 -22.51
CA THR A 2 14.08 40.02 -22.48
C THR A 2 14.83 39.01 -21.59
N THR A 3 14.76 37.72 -21.93
CA THR A 3 15.84 36.73 -21.69
C THR A 3 16.22 35.98 -22.98
N ALA A 4 15.32 35.92 -23.97
CA ALA A 4 15.53 35.22 -25.25
C ALA A 4 16.74 35.71 -26.09
N ASN A 5 17.28 36.91 -25.84
CA ASN A 5 18.39 37.46 -26.62
C ASN A 5 19.75 37.46 -25.89
N GLU A 6 19.86 36.86 -24.70
CA GLU A 6 21.17 36.70 -24.03
C GLU A 6 21.87 35.43 -24.53
N SER A 7 23.16 35.53 -24.85
CA SER A 7 23.99 34.38 -25.23
C SER A 7 24.16 33.43 -24.05
N TRP A 8 23.80 32.15 -24.21
CA TRP A 8 23.99 31.16 -23.14
C TRP A 8 25.47 30.80 -23.01
N SER A 9 25.97 30.61 -21.78
CA SER A 9 27.38 30.27 -21.56
C SER A 9 27.80 28.91 -22.12
N ILE A 10 26.81 28.06 -22.42
CA ILE A 10 26.95 26.70 -22.94
C ILE A 10 26.58 26.58 -24.41
N GLU A 11 26.08 27.66 -25.03
CA GLU A 11 25.72 27.67 -26.44
C GLU A 11 26.98 27.76 -27.29
N ILE A 12 27.05 26.91 -28.31
CA ILE A 12 28.22 26.79 -29.19
C ILE A 12 27.82 27.01 -30.64
N SER A 13 28.78 27.46 -31.45
CA SER A 13 28.57 27.51 -32.90
C SER A 13 28.52 26.10 -33.47
N PRO A 14 27.59 25.77 -34.40
CA PRO A 14 27.57 24.48 -35.08
C PRO A 14 28.90 24.11 -35.77
N LYS A 15 29.72 25.11 -36.12
CA LYS A 15 31.05 24.91 -36.71
C LYS A 15 32.10 24.34 -35.73
N ASP A 16 31.85 24.49 -34.44
CA ASP A 16 32.74 24.02 -33.37
C ASP A 16 32.36 22.61 -32.88
N ALA A 17 31.24 22.06 -33.37
CA ALA A 17 30.77 20.71 -33.06
C ALA A 17 31.25 19.65 -34.08
N PRO A 18 31.33 18.36 -33.70
CA PRO A 18 31.60 17.27 -34.65
C PRO A 18 30.57 17.21 -35.78
N ASP A 19 30.98 16.76 -36.96
CA ASP A 19 30.10 16.73 -38.15
C ASP A 19 28.78 15.98 -37.92
N THR A 20 28.78 14.89 -37.14
CA THR A 20 27.56 14.12 -36.82
C THR A 20 26.58 14.92 -35.98
N VAL A 21 27.08 15.58 -34.92
CA VAL A 21 26.29 16.43 -34.01
C VAL A 21 25.74 17.64 -34.76
N ARG A 22 26.60 18.27 -35.58
CA ARG A 22 26.23 19.40 -36.41
C ARG A 22 25.12 19.02 -37.39
N HIS A 23 25.27 17.90 -38.09
CA HIS A 23 24.28 17.46 -39.07
C HIS A 23 22.92 17.18 -38.43
N GLU A 24 22.91 16.48 -37.29
CA GLU A 24 21.66 16.19 -36.56
C GLU A 24 20.99 17.47 -36.05
N HIS A 25 21.76 18.43 -35.53
CA HIS A 25 21.23 19.73 -35.12
C HIS A 25 20.66 20.53 -36.30
N GLU A 26 21.35 20.55 -37.45
CA GLU A 26 20.87 21.23 -38.66
C GLU A 26 19.56 20.63 -39.19
N LEU A 27 19.36 19.31 -39.04
CA LEU A 27 18.08 18.66 -39.37
C LEU A 27 16.97 19.09 -38.41
N ILE A 28 17.23 19.05 -37.10
CA ILE A 28 16.27 19.52 -36.09
C ILE A 28 15.89 20.98 -36.33
N GLU A 29 16.88 21.85 -36.60
CA GLU A 29 16.65 23.26 -36.89
C GLU A 29 15.80 23.45 -38.15
N LEU A 30 16.01 22.64 -39.19
CA LEU A 30 15.20 22.66 -40.41
C LEU A 30 13.74 22.30 -40.12
N ASP A 31 13.51 21.26 -39.31
CA ASP A 31 12.17 20.75 -39.01
C ASP A 31 11.35 21.72 -38.13
N VAL A 32 12.00 22.45 -37.22
CA VAL A 32 11.31 23.43 -36.37
C VAL A 32 11.27 24.84 -36.97
N ASN A 33 11.93 25.08 -38.10
CA ASN A 33 11.98 26.39 -38.73
C ASN A 33 10.57 26.86 -39.15
N GLY A 34 10.19 28.05 -38.71
CA GLY A 34 8.86 28.61 -38.95
C GLY A 34 7.78 28.20 -37.94
N THR A 35 8.14 27.43 -36.92
CA THR A 35 7.31 27.16 -35.73
C THR A 35 7.63 28.13 -34.59
N GLU A 36 6.98 27.98 -33.43
CA GLU A 36 7.26 28.77 -32.24
C GLU A 36 8.48 28.27 -31.44
N TRP A 37 9.01 27.09 -31.78
CA TRP A 37 10.17 26.49 -31.14
C TRP A 37 11.46 27.20 -31.52
N GLN A 38 12.23 27.62 -30.52
CA GLN A 38 13.57 28.18 -30.71
C GLN A 38 14.63 27.13 -30.39
N SER A 39 15.41 26.74 -31.39
CA SER A 39 16.50 25.77 -31.24
C SER A 39 17.82 26.44 -30.84
N ARG A 40 18.60 25.75 -30.01
CA ARG A 40 19.98 26.11 -29.64
C ARG A 40 20.85 24.87 -29.52
N LEU A 41 22.03 24.90 -30.14
CA LEU A 41 23.05 23.87 -29.93
C LEU A 41 23.87 24.20 -28.68
N VAL A 42 23.90 23.27 -27.71
CA VAL A 42 24.63 23.46 -26.45
C VAL A 42 25.62 22.34 -26.19
N ASP A 43 26.76 22.69 -25.59
CA ASP A 43 27.68 21.76 -24.93
C ASP A 43 27.64 22.01 -23.42
N THR A 44 26.97 21.14 -22.67
CA THR A 44 26.80 21.31 -21.22
C THR A 44 28.09 21.10 -20.43
N ALA A 45 29.15 20.55 -21.06
CA ALA A 45 30.46 20.39 -20.44
C ALA A 45 31.40 21.57 -20.68
N VAL A 46 31.13 22.43 -21.68
CA VAL A 46 32.07 23.46 -22.17
C VAL A 46 32.54 24.42 -21.08
N ASP A 47 31.66 24.75 -20.13
CA ASP A 47 31.93 25.68 -19.04
C ASP A 47 32.08 24.99 -17.68
N VAL A 48 31.98 23.66 -17.61
CA VAL A 48 32.09 22.90 -16.37
C VAL A 48 33.56 22.64 -16.04
N PRO A 49 34.04 23.08 -14.87
CA PRO A 49 35.39 22.79 -14.42
C PRO A 49 35.61 21.28 -14.25
N GLY A 50 36.63 20.75 -14.93
CA GLY A 50 37.06 19.35 -14.81
C GLY A 50 36.30 18.33 -15.67
N ARG A 51 35.32 18.77 -16.49
CA ARG A 51 34.77 17.93 -17.57
C ARG A 51 35.51 18.23 -18.87
N SER A 52 36.15 17.21 -19.44
CA SER A 52 36.90 17.30 -20.72
C SER A 52 36.12 16.78 -21.91
N ASP A 53 35.20 15.84 -21.66
CA ASP A 53 34.41 15.21 -22.71
C ASP A 53 33.18 16.09 -22.99
N PRO A 54 32.99 16.54 -24.25
CA PRO A 54 31.82 17.32 -24.62
C PRO A 54 30.52 16.55 -24.39
N SER A 55 29.44 17.26 -24.13
CA SER A 55 28.11 16.65 -24.03
C SER A 55 27.08 17.52 -24.75
N TYR A 56 26.76 17.11 -25.98
CA TYR A 56 26.01 17.90 -26.95
C TYR A 56 24.52 17.61 -26.92
N PHE A 57 23.73 18.68 -26.92
CA PHE A 57 22.28 18.63 -26.95
C PHE A 57 21.73 19.74 -27.87
N THR A 58 20.59 19.48 -28.50
CA THR A 58 19.74 20.55 -29.02
C THR A 58 18.71 20.89 -27.96
N VAL A 59 18.64 22.16 -27.56
CA VAL A 59 17.60 22.67 -26.64
C VAL A 59 16.58 23.44 -27.47
N LEU A 60 15.32 23.05 -27.35
CA LEU A 60 14.18 23.70 -27.95
C LEU A 60 13.40 24.42 -26.84
N VAL A 61 13.09 25.70 -27.04
CA VAL A 61 12.34 26.50 -26.06
C VAL A 61 11.14 27.14 -26.74
N ARG A 62 9.97 27.01 -26.13
CA ARG A 62 8.72 27.64 -26.54
C ARG A 62 8.09 28.40 -25.37
N ARG A 63 7.39 29.49 -25.68
CA ARG A 63 6.64 30.29 -24.71
C ARG A 63 5.24 30.51 -25.24
N GLU A 64 4.27 29.92 -24.57
CA GLU A 64 2.87 30.04 -24.97
C GLU A 64 2.05 30.70 -23.86
N PRO A 65 0.95 31.38 -24.21
CA PRO A 65 -0.05 31.77 -23.22
C PRO A 65 -0.55 30.53 -22.48
N ARG A 66 -0.54 30.57 -21.14
CA ARG A 66 -1.09 29.53 -20.30
C ARG A 66 -2.61 29.53 -20.45
N SER A 67 -3.12 28.68 -21.33
CA SER A 67 -4.55 28.56 -21.61
C SER A 67 -5.19 27.47 -20.74
N VAL A 68 -5.29 27.71 -19.43
CA VAL A 68 -6.15 26.85 -18.62
C VAL A 68 -7.58 27.24 -18.94
N ALA A 69 -8.33 26.36 -19.59
CA ALA A 69 -9.78 26.49 -19.63
C ALA A 69 -10.24 26.62 -18.18
N LYS A 70 -10.77 27.79 -17.79
CA LYS A 70 -11.51 27.87 -16.53
C LYS A 70 -12.56 26.77 -16.62
N VAL A 71 -12.52 25.84 -15.66
CA VAL A 71 -13.42 24.67 -15.52
C VAL A 71 -14.91 25.04 -15.70
N SER A 72 -15.26 26.33 -15.64
CA SER A 72 -16.58 26.88 -15.93
C SER A 72 -17.05 26.83 -17.39
N GLU A 73 -16.20 26.83 -18.42
CA GLU A 73 -16.67 27.02 -19.82
C GLU A 73 -16.88 25.71 -20.61
N THR A 74 -16.18 24.62 -20.28
CA THR A 74 -16.30 23.33 -21.00
C THR A 74 -17.63 22.61 -20.73
N LEU A 75 -18.36 23.00 -19.68
CA LEU A 75 -19.68 22.43 -19.34
C LEU A 75 -20.83 22.94 -20.23
N ALA A 76 -20.65 24.05 -20.97
CA ALA A 76 -21.71 24.57 -21.84
C ALA A 76 -21.91 23.71 -23.10
N THR A 77 -20.85 23.09 -23.62
CA THR A 77 -20.87 22.40 -24.92
C THR A 77 -21.31 20.93 -24.84
N ILE A 78 -21.27 20.32 -23.64
CA ILE A 78 -21.73 18.94 -23.42
C ILE A 78 -23.24 18.86 -23.13
N SER A 79 -23.89 20.01 -22.86
CA SER A 79 -25.34 20.08 -22.58
C SER A 79 -26.26 19.90 -23.82
N GLY A 80 -25.69 19.61 -24.98
CA GLY A 80 -26.39 19.55 -26.27
C GLY A 80 -26.61 18.14 -26.85
N SER A 81 -26.79 17.08 -26.06
CA SER A 81 -27.39 15.83 -26.55
C SER A 81 -27.96 14.96 -25.43
N SER A 82 -29.08 15.38 -24.85
CA SER A 82 -29.91 14.49 -24.03
C SER A 82 -30.91 13.74 -24.92
N THR A 83 -30.80 12.41 -24.98
CA THR A 83 -31.96 11.52 -25.06
C THR A 83 -31.64 10.21 -24.33
N ASP A 84 -32.30 10.04 -23.18
CA ASP A 84 -32.68 8.81 -22.48
C ASP A 84 -31.70 7.62 -22.39
N VAL A 85 -31.07 7.47 -21.22
CA VAL A 85 -30.52 6.18 -20.71
C VAL A 85 -30.93 6.00 -19.24
N PRO A 86 -31.52 4.84 -18.83
CA PRO A 86 -31.98 4.62 -17.46
C PRO A 86 -30.83 4.52 -16.46
N ALA A 87 -31.08 5.03 -15.25
CA ALA A 87 -30.16 5.00 -14.12
C ALA A 87 -29.73 3.58 -13.74
N GLY A 88 -28.42 3.32 -13.75
CA GLY A 88 -27.84 2.07 -13.27
C GLY A 88 -26.54 1.72 -13.98
N GLN A 89 -25.46 2.45 -13.69
CA GLN A 89 -24.10 2.08 -14.13
C GLN A 89 -23.08 2.94 -13.36
N ASP A 90 -22.37 2.32 -12.41
CA ASP A 90 -20.96 2.63 -12.13
C ASP A 90 -20.39 1.65 -11.08
N PRO A 91 -19.37 0.84 -11.43
CA PRO A 91 -18.36 0.49 -10.45
C PRO A 91 -16.96 0.42 -11.09
N LYS A 92 -16.12 1.43 -10.84
CA LYS A 92 -14.65 1.30 -10.96
C LYS A 92 -14.01 1.68 -9.62
N VAL A 93 -14.03 0.74 -8.67
CA VAL A 93 -13.24 0.82 -7.43
C VAL A 93 -12.37 -0.42 -7.35
N VAL A 94 -11.09 -0.28 -7.73
CA VAL A 94 -10.09 -1.32 -7.58
C VAL A 94 -9.58 -1.33 -6.14
N SER A 95 -10.25 -2.07 -5.26
CA SER A 95 -9.72 -2.42 -3.93
C SER A 95 -8.80 -3.63 -4.06
N GLY A 96 -7.52 -3.40 -4.32
CA GLY A 96 -6.59 -4.49 -4.62
C GLY A 96 -5.12 -4.13 -4.44
N GLN A 97 -4.74 -3.50 -3.32
CA GLN A 97 -3.35 -3.44 -2.89
C GLN A 97 -3.24 -3.80 -1.41
N ASN A 98 -3.00 -5.09 -1.14
CA ASN A 98 -2.28 -5.45 0.08
C ASN A 98 -0.82 -4.98 -0.10
N PRO A 99 -0.19 -4.42 0.95
CA PRO A 99 1.22 -4.08 0.94
C PRO A 99 2.06 -5.35 0.78
N LEU A 100 2.84 -5.42 -0.29
CA LEU A 100 3.71 -6.54 -0.59
C LEU A 100 4.98 -6.51 0.27
N GLY A 101 5.13 -7.53 1.12
CA GLY A 101 6.35 -8.33 1.18
C GLY A 101 7.36 -8.04 2.29
N GLU A 102 7.14 -8.60 3.48
CA GLU A 102 8.23 -8.98 4.38
C GLU A 102 8.61 -10.45 4.12
N ARG A 103 9.90 -10.70 3.87
CA ARG A 103 10.49 -12.05 3.93
C ARG A 103 11.58 -12.06 4.98
N GLN A 104 11.48 -13.10 5.81
CA GLN A 104 12.38 -13.58 6.85
C GLN A 104 13.86 -13.31 6.59
N ASN A 105 14.57 -12.81 7.60
CA ASN A 105 15.94 -13.22 7.93
C ASN A 105 16.30 -12.78 9.36
N GLY A 106 16.41 -13.78 10.25
CA GLY A 106 17.02 -13.59 11.56
C GLY A 106 18.55 -13.74 11.50
N ARG A 107 19.27 -12.85 12.17
CA ARG A 107 20.53 -13.16 12.87
C ARG A 107 20.95 -12.00 13.77
N ALA A 108 21.12 -12.30 15.06
CA ALA A 108 21.56 -11.41 16.10
C ALA A 108 23.01 -10.92 15.89
N GLY A 109 23.25 -9.63 16.13
CA GLY A 109 24.58 -9.02 16.19
C GLY A 109 24.68 -8.05 17.37
N ALA A 110 25.63 -8.31 18.28
CA ALA A 110 25.86 -7.57 19.52
C ALA A 110 26.47 -6.15 19.30
N PRO A 111 26.32 -5.20 20.24
CA PRO A 111 26.69 -3.80 20.03
C PRO A 111 28.17 -3.52 20.38
N GLY A 112 28.86 -2.84 19.46
CA GLY A 112 30.22 -2.31 19.66
C GLY A 112 30.19 -0.83 20.05
N ARG A 113 30.65 -0.52 21.27
CA ARG A 113 30.90 0.83 21.80
C ARG A 113 31.87 1.64 20.91
N ARG A 114 31.63 2.94 20.73
CA ARG A 114 32.68 3.93 20.41
C ARG A 114 32.53 5.16 21.29
N GLY A 115 33.69 5.69 21.68
CA GLY A 115 33.88 6.62 22.76
C GLY A 115 33.76 8.09 22.37
N SER A 116 33.53 8.86 23.42
CA SER A 116 33.41 10.31 23.55
C SER A 116 34.70 11.09 23.29
N ALA A 117 34.54 12.35 22.85
CA ALA A 117 35.30 13.57 23.23
C ALA A 117 35.08 14.62 22.12
N ALA A 118 34.98 15.93 22.32
CA ALA A 118 34.91 16.81 23.49
C ALA A 118 34.34 18.16 23.00
N ALA A 119 33.66 18.88 23.89
CA ALA A 119 32.97 20.15 23.67
C ALA A 119 33.92 21.36 23.59
N VAL A 120 33.54 22.40 22.83
CA VAL A 120 33.86 23.80 23.14
C VAL A 120 32.78 24.74 22.57
N ASP A 121 32.59 25.86 23.27
CA ASP A 121 31.45 26.78 23.39
C ASP A 121 30.81 27.42 22.14
N ALA A 122 29.52 27.69 22.26
CA ALA A 122 28.67 28.46 21.35
C ALA A 122 28.20 29.75 22.02
N ASP A 123 28.22 30.85 21.26
CA ASP A 123 27.52 32.09 21.62
C ASP A 123 26.96 32.80 20.38
N ALA A 124 25.75 33.33 20.54
CA ALA A 124 25.10 34.45 19.86
C ALA A 124 24.13 34.26 18.65
N VAL A 125 22.83 34.41 18.97
CA VAL A 125 21.79 35.30 18.35
C VAL A 125 21.19 34.88 16.98
N ALA A 126 19.95 34.35 16.87
CA ALA A 126 18.60 34.88 17.15
C ALA A 126 18.08 35.96 16.18
N GLY A 127 16.92 35.69 15.54
CA GLY A 127 16.03 36.72 14.98
C GLY A 127 15.27 36.32 13.71
N VAL A 128 14.06 35.78 13.84
CA VAL A 128 13.01 35.88 12.80
C VAL A 128 11.68 36.21 13.49
N ASN A 129 11.09 37.32 13.05
CA ASN A 129 9.85 37.92 13.53
C ASN A 129 8.62 37.11 13.13
N ASP A 130 7.69 37.05 14.09
CA ASP A 130 6.27 36.77 13.92
C ASP A 130 5.60 37.83 13.05
N GLY A 131 4.65 37.37 12.24
CA GLY A 131 3.78 38.19 11.41
C GLY A 131 2.45 37.47 11.24
N ASP A 132 1.62 37.56 12.27
CA ASP A 132 0.24 37.10 12.30
C ASP A 132 -0.58 37.69 11.14
N SER A 133 -1.32 36.82 10.45
CA SER A 133 -2.44 37.22 9.62
C SER A 133 -3.66 36.40 10.05
N GLU A 134 -4.37 36.90 11.05
CA GLU A 134 -5.72 36.47 11.37
C GLU A 134 -6.67 36.80 10.21
N CYS A 135 -7.26 35.77 9.59
CA CYS A 135 -8.40 35.93 8.70
C CYS A 135 -9.57 35.15 9.29
N VAL A 136 -10.37 35.83 10.11
CA VAL A 136 -11.67 35.34 10.60
C VAL A 136 -12.63 35.28 9.42
N ALA A 137 -13.08 34.09 9.04
CA ALA A 137 -14.12 33.91 8.03
C ALA A 137 -15.51 34.15 8.66
N ASP A 138 -16.20 35.18 8.18
CA ASP A 138 -17.62 35.45 8.42
C ASP A 138 -18.47 34.44 7.63
N PRO A 139 -19.29 33.59 8.29
CA PRO A 139 -20.07 32.54 7.62
C PRO A 139 -21.30 33.07 6.86
N SER A 140 -21.49 34.39 6.71
CA SER A 140 -22.71 34.98 6.13
C SER A 140 -22.60 35.48 4.67
N ARG A 141 -21.51 35.18 3.95
CA ARG A 141 -21.37 35.49 2.51
C ARG A 141 -21.13 34.24 1.65
N ALA A 142 -22.16 33.42 1.49
CA ALA A 142 -22.23 32.45 0.40
C ALA A 142 -22.62 33.19 -0.90
N GLY A 143 -21.63 33.61 -1.68
CA GLY A 143 -21.83 34.07 -3.05
C GLY A 143 -21.93 32.86 -3.99
N ASP A 144 -22.88 32.91 -4.92
CA ASP A 144 -23.21 31.91 -5.94
C ASP A 144 -22.13 31.79 -7.05
N GLY A 145 -20.86 31.72 -6.64
CA GLY A 145 -19.71 31.53 -7.54
C GLY A 145 -19.35 30.05 -7.74
N PRO A 146 -18.63 29.70 -8.82
CA PRO A 146 -18.14 28.34 -9.03
C PRO A 146 -17.24 27.91 -7.87
N VAL A 147 -17.47 26.71 -7.34
CA VAL A 147 -16.66 26.13 -6.25
C VAL A 147 -15.29 25.73 -6.82
N GLU A 148 -14.23 26.39 -6.39
CA GLU A 148 -12.86 25.97 -6.71
C GLU A 148 -12.44 24.81 -5.81
N PHE A 149 -11.96 23.69 -6.39
CA PHE A 149 -11.61 22.49 -5.62
C PHE A 149 -10.53 22.76 -4.55
N GLY A 150 -9.45 23.44 -4.94
CA GLY A 150 -8.38 23.87 -4.03
C GLY A 150 -8.84 24.81 -2.92
N ALA A 151 -10.02 25.41 -3.04
CA ALA A 151 -10.58 26.31 -2.03
C ALA A 151 -11.33 25.58 -0.91
N LEU A 152 -11.67 24.30 -1.07
CA LEU A 152 -12.34 23.51 -0.03
C LEU A 152 -11.47 23.46 1.24
N PRO A 153 -12.04 23.67 2.45
CA PRO A 153 -11.27 23.68 3.71
C PRO A 153 -10.36 22.46 3.88
N THR A 154 -10.87 21.25 3.61
CA THR A 154 -10.10 20.01 3.67
C THR A 154 -8.92 20.03 2.71
N VAL A 155 -9.11 20.49 1.47
CA VAL A 155 -8.05 20.53 0.44
C VAL A 155 -6.99 21.57 0.80
N ARG A 156 -7.37 22.72 1.34
CA ARG A 156 -6.44 23.72 1.86
C ARG A 156 -5.57 23.17 3.00
N SER A 157 -6.19 22.49 3.98
CA SER A 157 -5.45 21.86 5.09
C SER A 157 -4.59 20.66 4.66
N MET A 158 -4.94 20.02 3.55
CA MET A 158 -4.11 18.98 2.93
C MET A 158 -2.86 19.57 2.25
N GLY A 159 -2.95 20.80 1.73
CA GLY A 159 -1.83 21.51 1.11
C GLY A 159 -0.71 21.83 2.11
N THR A 160 0.53 21.97 1.62
CA THR A 160 1.65 22.26 2.53
C THR A 160 1.79 23.74 2.89
N GLY A 161 1.11 24.63 2.16
CA GLY A 161 1.23 26.09 2.26
C GLY A 161 2.62 26.65 1.91
N ARG A 162 3.60 25.80 1.57
CA ARG A 162 4.96 26.23 1.22
C ARG A 162 5.05 26.54 -0.26
N MET A 163 5.67 27.66 -0.61
CA MET A 163 5.88 28.06 -2.01
C MET A 163 7.25 27.59 -2.52
N ALA A 164 7.25 26.94 -3.68
CA ALA A 164 8.43 26.65 -4.50
C ALA A 164 8.00 26.47 -5.95
N HIS A 165 8.82 26.90 -6.89
CA HIS A 165 8.43 26.92 -8.30
C HIS A 165 8.35 25.50 -8.85
N VAL A 166 7.21 25.15 -9.45
CA VAL A 166 6.93 23.79 -9.95
C VAL A 166 7.40 23.68 -11.39
N VAL A 167 8.24 22.69 -11.65
CA VAL A 167 8.74 22.33 -12.97
C VAL A 167 8.28 20.90 -13.25
N GLY A 168 7.34 20.75 -14.19
CA GLY A 168 6.96 19.46 -14.74
C GLY A 168 8.13 18.83 -15.47
N PHE A 169 8.27 17.51 -15.37
CA PHE A 169 9.35 16.76 -15.98
C PHE A 169 8.86 15.41 -16.49
N ASP A 170 9.22 15.11 -17.73
CA ASP A 170 8.97 13.85 -18.41
C ASP A 170 10.16 13.47 -19.31
N THR A 171 10.18 12.22 -19.79
CA THR A 171 11.23 11.72 -20.68
C THR A 171 10.70 10.68 -21.67
N GLU A 172 11.10 10.82 -22.94
CA GLU A 172 10.87 9.79 -23.96
C GLU A 172 12.12 8.93 -24.17
N PHE A 173 11.90 7.63 -24.38
CA PHE A 173 12.96 6.66 -24.58
C PHE A 173 12.52 5.45 -25.41
N THR A 174 13.50 4.83 -26.09
CA THR A 174 13.36 3.51 -26.71
C THR A 174 14.29 2.50 -26.04
N TYR A 175 13.87 1.24 -25.97
CA TYR A 175 14.72 0.13 -25.52
C TYR A 175 15.72 -0.27 -26.60
N ALA A 176 16.98 -0.51 -26.21
CA ALA A 176 18.03 -0.87 -27.16
C ALA A 176 17.70 -2.18 -27.90
N GLU A 177 17.92 -2.19 -29.22
CA GLU A 177 17.68 -3.36 -30.06
C GLU A 177 18.49 -4.57 -29.56
N GLY A 178 17.81 -5.67 -29.24
CA GLY A 178 18.42 -6.89 -28.73
C GLY A 178 18.78 -6.89 -27.23
N ASP A 179 18.56 -5.80 -26.49
CA ASP A 179 18.76 -5.72 -25.05
C ASP A 179 17.75 -4.77 -24.37
N VAL A 180 16.57 -5.30 -24.05
CA VAL A 180 15.49 -4.56 -23.37
C VAL A 180 15.87 -4.01 -21.99
N THR A 181 17.03 -4.40 -21.44
CA THR A 181 17.50 -3.90 -20.14
C THR A 181 18.19 -2.54 -20.21
N LYS A 182 18.35 -1.97 -21.41
CA LYS A 182 19.00 -0.67 -21.63
C LYS A 182 18.09 0.26 -22.42
N ARG A 183 18.02 1.52 -21.99
CA ARG A 183 17.29 2.58 -22.70
C ARG A 183 18.21 3.57 -23.40
N THR A 184 17.88 3.91 -24.63
CA THR A 184 18.31 5.13 -25.31
C THR A 184 17.32 6.23 -24.92
N ILE A 185 17.80 7.35 -24.39
CA ILE A 185 16.93 8.47 -24.02
C ILE A 185 16.80 9.38 -25.24
N ASP A 186 15.59 9.53 -25.75
CA ASP A 186 15.30 10.31 -26.96
C ASP A 186 15.13 11.79 -26.64
N SER A 187 14.61 12.13 -25.46
CA SER A 187 14.41 13.52 -25.05
C SER A 187 14.14 13.68 -23.55
N TYR A 188 14.25 14.92 -23.08
CA TYR A 188 13.84 15.36 -21.74
C TYR A 188 12.94 16.58 -21.89
N GLN A 189 11.75 16.55 -21.29
CA GLN A 189 10.76 17.62 -21.40
C GLN A 189 10.54 18.29 -20.06
N PHE A 190 10.48 19.62 -20.08
CA PHE A 190 10.19 20.42 -18.92
C PHE A 190 9.13 21.46 -19.24
N ALA A 191 8.21 21.67 -18.31
CA ALA A 191 7.21 22.73 -18.36
C ALA A 191 7.19 23.50 -17.05
N CYS A 192 7.12 24.83 -17.10
CA CYS A 192 6.98 25.67 -15.91
C CYS A 192 6.38 27.03 -16.26
N THR A 193 5.86 27.75 -15.27
CA THR A 193 5.36 29.12 -15.49
C THR A 193 6.52 30.12 -15.60
N ASP A 194 6.35 31.21 -16.35
CA ASP A 194 7.34 32.29 -16.33
C ASP A 194 7.35 32.93 -14.93
N PRO A 195 8.50 32.99 -14.22
CA PRO A 195 8.58 33.52 -12.85
C PRO A 195 8.09 34.96 -12.68
N LEU A 196 8.00 35.73 -13.77
CA LEU A 196 7.55 37.12 -13.78
C LEU A 196 6.15 37.27 -14.38
N ASN A 197 5.57 36.21 -14.95
CA ASN A 197 4.24 36.20 -15.53
C ASN A 197 3.60 34.80 -15.51
N ASP A 198 2.77 34.54 -14.51
CA ASP A 198 2.07 33.26 -14.34
C ASP A 198 1.09 32.90 -15.48
N ASP A 199 0.77 33.84 -16.38
CA ASP A 199 -0.04 33.63 -17.59
C ASP A 199 0.78 33.10 -18.78
N VAL A 200 2.08 32.87 -18.62
CA VAL A 200 2.96 32.32 -19.67
C VAL A 200 3.53 30.99 -19.21
N LEU A 201 3.39 29.98 -20.05
CA LEU A 201 4.04 28.69 -19.88
C LEU A 201 5.34 28.68 -20.69
N VAL A 202 6.42 28.24 -20.05
CA VAL A 202 7.72 28.03 -20.67
C VAL A 202 7.95 26.53 -20.79
N GLU A 203 8.11 26.10 -22.04
CA GLU A 203 8.33 24.72 -22.42
C GLU A 203 9.73 24.53 -22.93
N VAL A 204 10.40 23.47 -22.49
CA VAL A 204 11.79 23.18 -22.80
C VAL A 204 11.94 21.71 -23.14
N VAL A 205 12.41 21.41 -24.35
CA VAL A 205 12.77 20.05 -24.76
C VAL A 205 14.27 19.97 -25.00
N VAL A 206 14.92 18.99 -24.40
CA VAL A 206 16.36 18.74 -24.55
C VAL A 206 16.55 17.42 -25.30
N LEU A 207 17.12 17.50 -26.50
CA LEU A 207 17.37 16.38 -27.40
C LEU A 207 18.85 15.97 -27.36
N PRO A 208 19.20 14.74 -26.93
CA PRO A 208 20.55 14.22 -27.02
C PRO A 208 20.99 14.02 -28.48
N LEU A 209 22.21 14.42 -28.83
CA LEU A 209 22.79 14.29 -30.19
C LEU A 209 23.92 13.25 -30.30
N ALA A 210 24.28 12.62 -29.18
CA ALA A 210 25.37 11.64 -29.11
C ALA A 210 25.02 10.44 -28.22
N GLY A 211 23.73 10.19 -27.98
CA GLY A 211 23.25 9.15 -27.06
C GLY A 211 23.61 9.42 -25.58
N ASP A 212 24.04 10.64 -25.26
CA ASP A 212 24.42 11.04 -23.92
C ASP A 212 23.19 11.25 -23.02
N ARG A 213 23.28 10.78 -21.78
CA ARG A 213 22.37 11.22 -20.71
C ARG A 213 22.82 12.56 -20.15
N ILE A 214 21.88 13.46 -19.87
CA ILE A 214 22.18 14.76 -19.23
C ILE A 214 22.30 14.58 -17.71
N TYR A 215 23.18 15.32 -17.05
CA TYR A 215 23.18 15.39 -15.58
C TYR A 215 22.02 16.26 -15.10
N LEU A 216 21.41 15.92 -13.97
CA LEU A 216 20.30 16.70 -13.41
C LEU A 216 20.67 18.18 -13.20
N GLU A 217 21.86 18.49 -12.67
CA GLU A 217 22.27 19.88 -12.47
C GLU A 217 22.45 20.67 -13.79
N ASP A 218 22.75 19.99 -14.90
CA ASP A 218 22.83 20.62 -16.23
C ASP A 218 21.43 20.86 -16.80
N ALA A 219 20.51 19.90 -16.62
CA ALA A 219 19.13 20.06 -17.03
C ALA A 219 18.46 21.23 -16.28
N LEU A 220 18.61 21.29 -14.94
CA LEU A 220 18.12 22.42 -14.14
C LEU A 220 18.73 23.75 -14.57
N TYR A 221 20.00 23.76 -14.99
CA TYR A 221 20.66 24.95 -15.53
C TYR A 221 20.05 25.39 -16.86
N VAL A 222 19.82 24.44 -17.78
CA VAL A 222 19.16 24.71 -19.06
C VAL A 222 17.77 25.30 -18.84
N VAL A 223 16.94 24.70 -17.98
CA VAL A 223 15.61 25.22 -17.65
C VAL A 223 15.72 26.61 -16.99
N THR A 224 16.73 26.84 -16.15
CA THR A 224 16.97 28.16 -15.53
C THR A 224 17.30 29.24 -16.55
N LEU A 225 18.12 28.93 -17.56
CA LEU A 225 18.43 29.84 -18.66
C LEU A 225 17.19 30.07 -19.54
N ALA A 226 16.47 28.99 -19.85
CA ALA A 226 15.29 29.02 -20.71
C ALA A 226 14.13 29.81 -20.09
N ALA A 227 13.78 29.57 -18.83
CA ALA A 227 12.64 30.19 -18.15
C ALA A 227 13.01 31.39 -17.26
N GLY A 228 14.29 31.68 -17.07
CA GLY A 228 14.72 32.80 -16.23
C GLY A 228 14.60 32.54 -14.73
N LEU A 229 14.68 31.28 -14.27
CA LEU A 229 14.43 30.88 -12.87
C LEU A 229 15.40 31.50 -11.85
N HIS A 230 16.51 32.09 -12.28
CA HIS A 230 17.48 32.76 -11.41
C HIS A 230 16.87 33.90 -10.58
N VAL A 231 15.78 34.51 -11.06
CA VAL A 231 15.05 35.57 -10.32
C VAL A 231 14.38 35.05 -9.04
N LEU A 232 14.19 33.73 -8.92
CA LEU A 232 13.59 33.07 -7.76
C LEU A 232 14.59 32.82 -6.62
N ALA A 233 15.89 33.11 -6.83
CA ALA A 233 16.92 32.96 -5.82
C ALA A 233 16.60 33.79 -4.57
N ARG A 234 16.66 33.16 -3.38
CA ARG A 234 16.35 33.81 -2.11
C ARG A 234 17.59 34.49 -1.47
N GLY A 235 17.42 35.26 -0.40
CA GLY A 235 18.53 35.72 0.46
C GLY A 235 19.10 37.12 0.18
N LYS A 236 19.90 37.66 1.14
CA LYS A 236 20.57 38.98 1.07
C LYS A 236 22.00 38.83 0.52
N GLY A 237 22.47 39.73 -0.36
CA GLY A 237 23.85 39.74 -0.86
C GLY A 237 23.98 40.00 -2.37
N PRO A 238 25.11 39.60 -3.01
CA PRO A 238 25.30 39.74 -4.46
C PRO A 238 24.18 39.03 -5.23
N GLN A 239 23.62 39.70 -6.24
CA GLN A 239 22.53 39.17 -7.05
C GLN A 239 22.99 37.95 -7.86
N ILE A 240 22.19 36.88 -7.85
CA ILE A 240 22.41 35.71 -8.71
C ILE A 240 22.01 36.09 -10.14
N ASP A 241 22.97 36.03 -11.06
CA ASP A 241 22.70 36.12 -12.50
C ASP A 241 22.42 34.72 -13.08
N PRO A 242 21.98 34.60 -14.35
CA PRO A 242 21.66 33.31 -14.94
C PRO A 242 22.79 32.27 -14.87
N ARG A 243 24.07 32.68 -14.75
CA ARG A 243 25.26 31.80 -14.66
C ARG A 243 25.64 31.45 -13.21
N GLY A 244 24.91 31.96 -12.22
CA GLY A 244 25.20 31.80 -10.80
C GLY A 244 26.04 32.92 -10.19
N VAL A 245 26.31 32.80 -8.89
CA VAL A 245 27.12 33.76 -8.15
C VAL A 245 28.61 33.47 -8.32
N LEU A 246 29.42 34.51 -8.46
CA LEU A 246 30.88 34.37 -8.46
C LEU A 246 31.35 33.90 -7.08
N VAL A 247 32.11 32.80 -7.03
CA VAL A 247 32.53 32.18 -5.76
C VAL A 247 33.38 33.14 -4.92
N ARG A 248 34.19 33.99 -5.54
CA ARG A 248 34.97 35.01 -4.84
C ARG A 248 34.12 36.04 -4.09
N ASP A 249 32.88 36.30 -4.53
CA ASP A 249 32.00 37.32 -3.94
C ASP A 249 31.23 36.77 -2.72
N VAL A 250 31.27 35.45 -2.53
CA VAL A 250 30.59 34.71 -1.45
C VAL A 250 31.55 33.81 -0.69
N ARG A 251 32.85 33.98 -0.92
CA ARG A 251 33.92 33.19 -0.33
C ARG A 251 33.94 33.37 1.18
N CYS A 252 33.92 32.25 1.88
CA CYS A 252 34.25 32.17 3.29
C CYS A 252 35.65 31.57 3.44
N ASP A 253 36.42 32.09 4.38
CA ASP A 253 37.73 31.57 4.75
C ASP A 253 37.67 31.01 6.18
N ASP A 254 38.50 30.00 6.46
CA ASP A 254 38.68 29.42 7.78
C ASP A 254 39.50 30.34 8.70
N ALA A 255 39.77 29.91 9.94
CA ALA A 255 40.54 30.70 10.90
C ALA A 255 41.99 31.00 10.47
N ASP A 256 42.50 30.32 9.44
CA ASP A 256 43.85 30.49 8.87
C ASP A 256 43.82 31.24 7.51
N ASP A 257 42.73 31.96 7.19
CA ASP A 257 42.50 32.65 5.93
C ASP A 257 42.53 31.73 4.69
N ARG A 258 42.25 30.43 4.86
CA ARG A 258 42.17 29.46 3.75
C ARG A 258 40.73 29.26 3.31
N PHE A 259 40.54 28.99 2.02
CA PHE A 259 39.20 28.79 1.45
C PHE A 259 38.41 27.68 2.16
N ASP A 260 37.34 28.06 2.85
CA ASP A 260 36.43 27.12 3.48
C ASP A 260 35.31 26.75 2.50
N TYR A 261 35.45 25.55 1.91
CA TYR A 261 34.47 25.04 0.96
C TYR A 261 33.09 24.85 1.59
N ILE A 262 33.00 24.35 2.82
CA ILE A 262 31.72 24.03 3.47
C ILE A 262 30.99 25.33 3.80
N ALA A 263 31.65 26.26 4.50
CA ALA A 263 31.06 27.55 4.84
C ALA A 263 30.67 28.35 3.59
N THR A 264 31.52 28.36 2.54
CA THR A 264 31.18 29.01 1.27
C THR A 264 29.97 28.34 0.61
N ARG A 265 29.95 27.00 0.52
CA ARG A 265 28.84 26.22 -0.06
C ARG A 265 27.54 26.55 0.66
N ASP A 266 27.57 26.57 1.97
CA ASP A 266 26.40 26.82 2.81
C ASP A 266 25.93 28.28 2.71
N ALA A 267 26.85 29.24 2.63
CA ALA A 267 26.52 30.62 2.29
C ALA A 267 25.84 30.73 0.92
N VAL A 268 26.29 29.98 -0.09
CA VAL A 268 25.66 29.96 -1.41
C VAL A 268 24.25 29.34 -1.38
N PHE A 269 24.03 28.25 -0.65
CA PHE A 269 22.70 27.61 -0.56
C PHE A 269 21.64 28.44 0.15
N LYS A 270 22.03 29.40 0.99
CA LYS A 270 21.11 30.45 1.50
C LYS A 270 20.47 31.28 0.37
N ARG A 271 21.01 31.16 -0.85
CA ARG A 271 20.53 31.79 -2.08
C ARG A 271 20.03 30.81 -3.13
N SER A 272 19.67 29.61 -2.71
CA SER A 272 19.16 28.58 -3.61
C SER A 272 17.88 29.01 -4.33
N ILE A 273 17.74 28.53 -5.57
CA ILE A 273 16.50 28.57 -6.34
C ILE A 273 15.62 27.40 -5.84
N PRO A 274 14.46 27.68 -5.23
CA PRO A 274 13.58 26.66 -4.67
C PRO A 274 12.69 26.06 -5.77
N LEU A 275 12.89 24.78 -6.08
CA LEU A 275 12.18 24.08 -7.15
C LEU A 275 11.46 22.84 -6.64
N VAL A 276 10.33 22.52 -7.27
CA VAL A 276 9.71 21.21 -7.24
C VAL A 276 9.86 20.61 -8.64
N LEU A 277 10.63 19.53 -8.77
CA LEU A 277 10.59 18.67 -9.95
C LEU A 277 9.39 17.74 -9.80
N ALA A 278 8.38 17.95 -10.63
CA ALA A 278 7.14 17.21 -10.62
C ALA A 278 7.10 16.23 -11.79
N CYS A 279 6.96 14.94 -11.52
CA CYS A 279 6.92 13.91 -12.56
C CYS A 279 5.59 13.15 -12.54
N HIS A 280 5.40 12.28 -13.53
CA HIS A 280 4.41 11.22 -13.51
C HIS A 280 5.11 9.87 -13.60
N PHE A 281 5.14 9.12 -12.49
CA PHE A 281 5.84 7.83 -12.42
C PHE A 281 7.38 7.96 -12.52
N ALA A 282 7.94 8.73 -11.59
CA ALA A 282 9.35 9.12 -11.51
C ALA A 282 10.39 7.98 -11.48
N ASN A 283 9.98 6.72 -11.33
CA ASN A 283 10.88 5.57 -11.49
C ASN A 283 11.50 5.53 -12.90
N ALA A 284 10.72 5.88 -13.93
CA ALA A 284 11.18 5.91 -15.32
C ALA A 284 12.03 7.16 -15.60
N ASP A 285 11.54 8.34 -15.20
CA ASP A 285 12.13 9.62 -15.61
C ASP A 285 13.42 9.95 -14.85
N LEU A 286 13.43 9.75 -13.53
CA LEU A 286 14.62 10.07 -12.74
C LEU A 286 15.80 9.15 -13.02
N THR A 287 15.52 7.93 -13.52
CA THR A 287 16.57 6.99 -13.95
C THR A 287 17.13 7.34 -15.33
N ALA A 288 16.48 8.23 -16.10
CA ALA A 288 17.00 8.73 -17.38
C ALA A 288 18.21 9.66 -17.22
N PHE A 289 18.32 10.37 -16.09
CA PHE A 289 19.49 11.22 -15.82
C PHE A 289 20.80 10.44 -15.75
N ARG A 290 21.89 11.11 -16.12
CA ARG A 290 23.24 10.56 -16.03
C ARG A 290 23.64 10.34 -14.59
N ARG A 291 24.23 9.17 -14.32
CA ARG A 291 24.77 8.85 -13.00
C ARG A 291 25.94 9.77 -12.68
N PRO A 292 25.97 10.41 -11.49
CA PRO A 292 27.11 11.21 -11.07
C PRO A 292 28.39 10.36 -11.03
N PRO A 293 29.55 10.91 -11.45
CA PRO A 293 30.82 10.21 -11.33
C PRO A 293 31.16 9.96 -9.86
N VAL A 294 31.77 8.81 -9.58
CA VAL A 294 32.27 8.50 -8.24
C VAL A 294 33.39 9.49 -7.87
N GLN A 295 33.12 10.36 -6.91
CA GLN A 295 34.11 11.31 -6.42
C GLN A 295 35.14 10.61 -5.52
N ARG A 296 36.40 11.09 -5.53
CA ARG A 296 37.50 10.54 -4.69
C ARG A 296 37.19 10.55 -3.19
N SER A 297 36.32 11.46 -2.74
CA SER A 297 35.83 11.57 -1.36
C SER A 297 34.60 10.70 -1.05
N GLY A 298 34.11 9.89 -2.00
CA GLY A 298 32.86 9.14 -1.87
C GLY A 298 31.59 9.98 -2.08
N GLY A 299 31.72 11.24 -2.50
CA GLY A 299 30.62 12.20 -2.62
C GLY A 299 29.62 11.98 -3.78
N GLY A 300 29.77 10.92 -4.59
CA GLY A 300 28.87 10.66 -5.74
C GLY A 300 27.39 10.53 -5.35
N LYS A 301 27.11 9.98 -4.16
CA LYS A 301 25.75 9.86 -3.61
C LYS A 301 25.05 11.20 -3.38
N TYR A 302 25.79 12.27 -3.07
CA TYR A 302 25.19 13.58 -2.76
C TYR A 302 24.54 14.23 -3.96
N ASN A 303 25.06 13.94 -5.16
CA ASN A 303 24.64 14.52 -6.43
C ASN A 303 23.67 13.60 -7.20
N ASP A 304 23.27 12.47 -6.63
CA ASP A 304 22.39 11.51 -7.29
C ASP A 304 20.97 11.66 -6.75
N VAL A 305 20.03 12.04 -7.61
CA VAL A 305 18.62 12.26 -7.23
C VAL A 305 17.96 11.00 -6.69
N LEU A 306 18.34 9.81 -7.16
CA LEU A 306 17.75 8.55 -6.69
C LEU A 306 18.13 8.23 -5.24
N HIS A 307 19.22 8.80 -4.73
CA HIS A 307 19.59 8.73 -3.32
C HIS A 307 18.92 9.83 -2.46
N ARG A 308 18.09 10.70 -3.06
CA ARG A 308 17.37 11.81 -2.40
C ARG A 308 15.86 11.62 -2.36
N VAL A 309 15.36 10.51 -2.90
CA VAL A 309 13.93 10.18 -2.98
C VAL A 309 13.65 8.84 -2.31
N THR A 310 12.38 8.62 -1.97
CA THR A 310 11.86 7.36 -1.44
C THR A 310 10.59 6.98 -2.19
N SER A 311 10.25 5.69 -2.17
CA SER A 311 9.02 5.19 -2.79
C SER A 311 7.83 5.44 -1.88
N ALA A 312 6.78 6.06 -2.43
CA ALA A 312 5.53 6.28 -1.73
C ALA A 312 4.35 6.14 -2.71
N SER A 313 3.28 5.45 -2.31
CA SER A 313 2.02 5.35 -3.07
C SER A 313 2.15 5.01 -4.58
N GLY A 314 3.22 4.32 -4.98
CA GLY A 314 3.50 3.94 -6.37
C GLY A 314 4.39 4.91 -7.16
N GLY A 315 4.80 6.05 -6.59
CA GLY A 315 5.72 7.01 -7.19
C GLY A 315 6.98 7.24 -6.34
N LEU A 316 7.82 8.21 -6.75
CA LEU A 316 9.01 8.65 -6.00
C LEU A 316 8.87 10.09 -5.51
N VAL A 317 9.28 10.32 -4.26
CA VAL A 317 9.13 11.63 -3.60
C VAL A 317 10.33 11.92 -2.70
N SER A 318 10.71 13.19 -2.58
CA SER A 318 11.70 13.59 -1.57
C SER A 318 11.04 14.05 -0.28
N LEU A 319 11.55 13.61 0.87
CA LEU A 319 11.06 14.06 2.18
C LEU A 319 11.63 15.43 2.55
N GLN A 320 12.87 15.71 2.13
CA GLN A 320 13.58 16.98 2.33
C GLN A 320 14.04 17.58 1.00
N PRO A 321 14.27 18.90 0.94
CA PRO A 321 14.90 19.53 -0.21
C PRO A 321 16.32 19.01 -0.41
N ALA A 322 16.60 18.49 -1.60
CA ALA A 322 17.93 18.09 -2.02
C ALA A 322 18.70 19.28 -2.57
N ARG A 323 19.96 19.41 -2.13
CA ARG A 323 20.85 20.50 -2.51
C ARG A 323 21.65 20.11 -3.76
N PHE A 324 21.36 20.73 -4.89
CA PHE A 324 22.12 20.58 -6.14
C PHE A 324 22.85 21.87 -6.48
N MET A 325 24.01 21.78 -7.12
CA MET A 325 24.80 22.96 -7.46
C MET A 325 25.44 22.76 -8.83
N ARG A 326 25.05 23.60 -9.78
CA ARG A 326 25.76 23.70 -11.05
C ARG A 326 26.97 24.61 -10.88
N LYS A 327 28.15 24.12 -11.26
CA LYS A 327 29.41 24.86 -11.20
C LYS A 327 29.84 25.24 -12.61
N SER A 328 30.23 26.48 -12.84
CA SER A 328 30.70 26.96 -14.15
C SER A 328 31.97 27.82 -14.01
N GLY A 329 32.72 27.97 -15.11
CA GLY A 329 33.94 28.78 -15.20
C GLY A 329 35.24 27.99 -15.07
N LYS A 330 36.23 28.30 -15.93
CA LYS A 330 37.52 27.58 -16.03
C LYS A 330 38.68 28.18 -15.21
N GLY A 331 38.46 29.27 -14.46
CA GLY A 331 39.51 29.93 -13.67
C GLY A 331 38.98 30.58 -12.39
N SER A 332 39.87 30.88 -11.44
CA SER A 332 39.51 31.42 -10.11
C SER A 332 38.69 32.72 -10.14
N ASN A 333 38.88 33.54 -11.17
CA ASN A 333 38.16 34.81 -11.35
C ASN A 333 36.83 34.68 -12.11
N SER A 334 36.52 33.52 -12.69
CA SER A 334 35.29 33.25 -13.45
C SER A 334 34.47 32.10 -12.87
N TYR A 335 34.93 31.50 -11.77
CA TYR A 335 34.30 30.36 -11.11
C TYR A 335 32.98 30.78 -10.45
N ARG A 336 31.89 30.13 -10.83
CA ARG A 336 30.52 30.46 -10.41
C ARG A 336 29.78 29.24 -9.93
N TRP A 337 28.89 29.45 -8.97
CA TRP A 337 27.99 28.44 -8.42
C TRP A 337 26.53 28.89 -8.56
N LEU A 338 25.71 28.03 -9.14
CA LEU A 338 24.26 28.19 -9.19
C LEU A 338 23.59 27.12 -8.29
N PRO A 339 23.08 27.51 -7.12
CA PRO A 339 22.47 26.59 -6.16
C PRO A 339 20.98 26.33 -6.42
N PHE A 340 20.58 25.07 -6.36
CA PHE A 340 19.19 24.61 -6.42
C PHE A 340 18.80 23.90 -5.13
N SER A 341 17.61 24.21 -4.62
CA SER A 341 16.96 23.48 -3.54
C SER A 341 15.77 22.73 -4.14
N LEU A 342 15.95 21.43 -4.37
CA LEU A 342 15.06 20.61 -5.19
C LEU A 342 14.21 19.69 -4.34
N LEU A 343 12.89 19.79 -4.47
CA LEU A 343 11.96 18.77 -4.03
C LEU A 343 11.52 17.92 -5.23
N VAL A 344 11.31 16.62 -5.03
CA VAL A 344 10.73 15.74 -6.04
C VAL A 344 9.31 15.37 -5.62
N ARG A 345 8.35 15.55 -6.52
CA ARG A 345 6.95 15.14 -6.33
C ARG A 345 6.49 14.33 -7.54
N ASP A 346 5.58 13.41 -7.28
CA ASP A 346 5.06 12.49 -8.29
C ASP A 346 3.54 12.50 -8.22
N THR A 347 2.89 12.75 -9.36
CA THR A 347 1.42 12.80 -9.46
C THR A 347 0.78 11.44 -9.20
N MET A 348 1.52 10.32 -9.28
CA MET A 348 1.09 9.00 -8.81
C MET A 348 0.76 8.97 -7.30
N CYS A 349 1.35 9.88 -6.53
CA CYS A 349 1.09 10.10 -5.10
C CYS A 349 -0.05 11.08 -4.83
N GLN A 350 -0.50 11.80 -5.86
CA GLN A 350 -1.48 12.90 -5.81
C GLN A 350 -2.80 12.54 -6.50
N SER A 351 -3.02 11.28 -6.83
CA SER A 351 -4.20 10.79 -7.59
C SER A 351 -4.92 9.68 -6.83
N ALA A 352 -6.24 9.61 -7.01
CA ALA A 352 -7.04 8.54 -6.43
C ALA A 352 -6.74 7.18 -7.11
N PRO A 353 -6.87 6.03 -6.40
CA PRO A 353 -6.76 4.72 -7.03
C PRO A 353 -7.71 4.57 -8.21
N GLY A 354 -7.21 4.09 -9.35
CA GLY A 354 -7.98 3.96 -10.59
C GLY A 354 -8.05 5.23 -11.45
N GLN A 355 -7.63 6.38 -10.93
CA GLN A 355 -7.60 7.68 -11.63
C GLN A 355 -6.16 8.16 -11.82
N LYS A 356 -5.24 7.22 -12.10
CA LYS A 356 -3.80 7.47 -12.11
C LYS A 356 -3.22 7.69 -13.50
N SER A 357 -3.95 7.48 -14.60
CA SER A 357 -3.37 7.71 -15.93
C SER A 357 -3.24 9.20 -16.18
N LEU A 358 -2.19 9.61 -16.91
CA LEU A 358 -2.03 11.00 -17.35
C LEU A 358 -3.21 11.50 -18.17
N GLU A 359 -3.84 10.62 -18.96
CA GLU A 359 -5.07 10.92 -19.70
C GLU A 359 -6.16 11.46 -18.77
N VAL A 360 -6.46 10.73 -17.69
CA VAL A 360 -7.43 11.16 -16.67
C VAL A 360 -6.99 12.47 -16.02
N LEU A 361 -5.71 12.63 -15.69
CA LEU A 361 -5.23 13.87 -15.06
C LEU A 361 -5.37 15.08 -15.99
N GLY A 362 -5.08 14.87 -17.28
CA GLY A 362 -5.21 15.84 -18.35
C GLY A 362 -6.64 16.30 -18.57
N ASP A 363 -7.59 15.36 -18.65
CA ASP A 363 -9.01 15.67 -18.78
C ASP A 363 -9.52 16.55 -17.62
N VAL A 364 -9.05 16.27 -16.40
CA VAL A 364 -9.46 17.01 -15.19
C VAL A 364 -8.88 18.43 -15.18
N CYS A 365 -7.61 18.60 -15.55
CA CYS A 365 -6.99 19.92 -15.58
C CYS A 365 -7.26 20.70 -16.88
N GLY A 366 -7.98 20.11 -17.83
CA GLY A 366 -8.35 20.72 -19.11
C GLY A 366 -7.24 20.72 -20.16
N VAL A 367 -6.23 19.85 -20.01
CA VAL A 367 -5.13 19.64 -20.96
C VAL A 367 -5.18 18.18 -21.43
N PRO A 368 -5.90 17.87 -22.54
CA PRO A 368 -6.04 16.50 -23.00
C PRO A 368 -4.69 15.85 -23.31
N LYS A 369 -4.52 14.59 -22.93
CA LYS A 369 -3.33 13.81 -23.29
C LYS A 369 -3.34 13.52 -24.79
N LEU A 370 -2.22 13.74 -25.46
CA LEU A 370 -2.05 13.41 -26.86
C LEU A 370 -1.84 11.89 -27.04
N ASP A 371 -2.42 11.32 -28.11
CA ASP A 371 -2.27 9.90 -28.47
C ASP A 371 -1.43 9.76 -29.74
N VAL A 372 -0.39 8.93 -29.66
CA VAL A 372 0.55 8.63 -30.76
C VAL A 372 0.43 7.17 -31.24
N GLY A 373 -0.52 6.41 -30.72
CA GLY A 373 -0.78 5.03 -31.09
C GLY A 373 0.45 4.13 -30.93
N VAL A 374 0.76 3.34 -31.96
CA VAL A 374 1.88 2.39 -31.94
C VAL A 374 3.26 3.06 -31.95
N ALA A 375 3.35 4.36 -32.25
CA ALA A 375 4.63 5.07 -32.24
C ALA A 375 5.26 5.14 -30.83
N ILE A 376 4.45 4.98 -29.77
CA ILE A 376 4.92 4.92 -28.38
C ILE A 376 5.91 3.77 -28.12
N GLU A 377 5.89 2.72 -28.94
CA GLU A 377 6.80 1.58 -28.81
C GLU A 377 8.21 1.88 -29.38
N ASP A 378 8.34 2.89 -30.23
CA ASP A 378 9.61 3.32 -30.84
C ASP A 378 9.67 4.85 -31.01
N MET A 379 9.93 5.52 -29.88
CA MET A 379 10.04 6.98 -29.82
C MET A 379 11.26 7.52 -30.58
N THR A 380 12.34 6.73 -30.72
CA THR A 380 13.47 7.03 -31.59
C THR A 380 13.05 7.18 -33.05
N ALA A 381 12.25 6.26 -33.59
CA ALA A 381 11.75 6.35 -34.96
C ALA A 381 10.83 7.57 -35.14
N MET A 382 9.91 7.79 -34.20
CA MET A 382 9.00 8.94 -34.23
C MET A 382 9.76 10.28 -34.23
N ARG A 383 10.80 10.42 -33.40
CA ARG A 383 11.66 11.61 -33.37
C ARG A 383 12.30 11.89 -34.74
N GLY A 384 12.68 10.84 -35.48
CA GLY A 384 13.30 10.97 -36.79
C GLY A 384 12.31 11.24 -37.93
N ASP A 385 11.11 10.65 -37.86
CA ASP A 385 10.12 10.69 -38.94
C ASP A 385 9.13 11.88 -38.83
N ASP A 386 8.76 12.27 -37.61
CA ASP A 386 7.83 13.37 -37.33
C ASP A 386 8.20 14.07 -36.01
N LEU A 387 9.24 14.90 -36.08
CA LEU A 387 9.78 15.61 -34.92
C LEU A 387 8.73 16.51 -34.25
N LEU A 388 7.86 17.19 -35.00
CA LEU A 388 6.89 18.11 -34.41
C LEU A 388 5.87 17.36 -33.56
N THR A 389 5.28 16.28 -34.06
CA THR A 389 4.35 15.46 -33.26
C THR A 389 5.05 14.86 -32.04
N PHE A 390 6.31 14.44 -32.17
CA PHE A 390 7.12 13.97 -31.04
C PHE A 390 7.30 15.05 -29.95
N LEU A 391 7.62 16.28 -30.36
CA LEU A 391 7.80 17.41 -29.43
C LEU A 391 6.51 17.77 -28.70
N GLU A 392 5.40 17.88 -29.43
CA GLU A 392 4.09 18.20 -28.83
C GLU A 392 3.63 17.10 -27.88
N TYR A 393 3.78 15.82 -28.25
CA TYR A 393 3.43 14.68 -27.39
C TYR A 393 4.24 14.68 -26.09
N GLY A 394 5.57 14.73 -26.17
CA GLY A 394 6.39 14.62 -24.97
C GLY A 394 6.26 15.82 -24.04
N VAL A 395 6.09 17.04 -24.57
CA VAL A 395 5.94 18.22 -23.70
C VAL A 395 4.56 18.27 -23.03
N ASN A 396 3.52 17.77 -23.69
CA ASN A 396 2.16 17.71 -23.18
C ASN A 396 2.08 16.98 -21.83
N ASP A 397 2.80 15.87 -21.66
CA ASP A 397 2.85 15.12 -20.40
C ASP A 397 3.43 15.95 -19.24
N ALA A 398 4.51 16.70 -19.49
CA ALA A 398 5.07 17.62 -18.51
C ALA A 398 4.12 18.79 -18.17
N VAL A 399 3.37 19.31 -19.15
CA VAL A 399 2.35 20.35 -18.94
C VAL A 399 1.19 19.84 -18.09
N ILE A 400 0.66 18.65 -18.38
CA ILE A 400 -0.43 18.02 -17.61
C ILE A 400 -0.05 17.93 -16.13
N VAL A 401 1.19 17.53 -15.83
CA VAL A 401 1.69 17.43 -14.45
C VAL A 401 1.66 18.78 -13.72
N VAL A 402 2.11 19.86 -14.37
CA VAL A 402 2.11 21.21 -13.77
C VAL A 402 0.69 21.69 -13.53
N GLU A 403 -0.16 21.59 -14.54
CA GLU A 403 -1.53 22.12 -14.48
C GLU A 403 -2.41 21.34 -13.51
N TYR A 404 -2.27 20.01 -13.47
CA TYR A 404 -2.94 19.16 -12.49
C TYR A 404 -2.56 19.56 -11.06
N LEU A 405 -1.26 19.71 -10.76
CA LEU A 405 -0.83 20.10 -9.42
C LEU A 405 -1.25 21.52 -9.05
N ALA A 406 -1.25 22.46 -10.01
CA ALA A 406 -1.70 23.82 -9.81
C ALA A 406 -3.21 23.89 -9.51
N MET A 407 -4.02 23.09 -10.21
CA MET A 407 -5.46 22.96 -9.95
C MET A 407 -5.75 22.42 -8.54
N LEU A 408 -4.98 21.43 -8.08
CA LEU A 408 -5.18 20.81 -6.77
C LEU A 408 -4.73 21.68 -5.61
N TRP A 409 -3.51 22.20 -5.69
CA TRP A 409 -2.81 22.79 -4.55
C TRP A 409 -2.66 24.30 -4.63
N GLY A 410 -2.94 24.88 -5.80
CA GLY A 410 -2.56 26.23 -6.16
C GLY A 410 -1.23 26.27 -6.90
N LEU A 411 -1.07 27.27 -7.76
CA LEU A 411 0.14 27.46 -8.57
C LEU A 411 1.37 27.62 -7.66
N ASN A 412 2.44 26.88 -7.96
CA ASN A 412 3.71 26.93 -7.24
C ASN A 412 3.61 26.65 -5.72
N VAL A 413 2.54 25.99 -5.29
CA VAL A 413 2.41 25.42 -3.94
C VAL A 413 3.05 24.04 -3.94
N VAL A 414 3.95 23.79 -2.98
CA VAL A 414 4.59 22.48 -2.82
C VAL A 414 3.52 21.44 -2.50
N PRO A 415 3.34 20.41 -3.34
CA PRO A 415 2.40 19.33 -3.07
C PRO A 415 2.79 18.56 -1.79
N PRO A 416 1.82 18.04 -1.03
CA PRO A 416 2.11 17.10 0.04
C PRO A 416 2.79 15.85 -0.51
N VAL A 417 3.43 15.06 0.34
CA VAL A 417 4.18 13.87 -0.11
C VAL A 417 3.24 12.80 -0.70
N THR A 418 2.06 12.62 -0.10
CA THR A 418 1.01 11.71 -0.59
C THR A 418 -0.35 12.25 -0.19
N LEU A 419 -1.42 11.90 -0.94
CA LEU A 419 -2.80 12.22 -0.53
C LEU A 419 -3.14 11.68 0.86
N SER A 420 -2.66 10.50 1.21
CA SER A 420 -2.92 9.92 2.54
C SER A 420 -2.22 10.68 3.67
N GLY A 421 -0.96 11.11 3.47
CA GLY A 421 -0.25 11.97 4.41
C GLY A 421 -0.88 13.37 4.51
N ALA A 422 -1.44 13.86 3.40
CA ALA A 422 -2.17 15.11 3.36
C ALA A 422 -3.47 15.02 4.17
N GLY A 423 -4.27 13.96 3.96
CA GLY A 423 -5.49 13.70 4.74
C GLY A 423 -5.21 13.61 6.25
N ALA A 424 -4.12 12.93 6.64
CA ALA A 424 -3.67 12.90 8.03
C ALA A 424 -3.26 14.29 8.57
N SER A 425 -2.72 15.17 7.73
CA SER A 425 -2.40 16.54 8.14
C SER A 425 -3.67 17.37 8.33
N ALA A 426 -4.66 17.23 7.44
CA ALA A 426 -5.95 17.90 7.60
C ALA A 426 -6.70 17.43 8.86
N VAL A 427 -6.65 16.13 9.17
CA VAL A 427 -7.22 15.61 10.43
C VAL A 427 -6.49 16.14 11.65
N ARG A 428 -5.15 16.21 11.64
CA ARG A 428 -4.39 16.85 12.72
C ARG A 428 -4.86 18.29 12.93
N ASP A 429 -4.97 19.07 11.87
CA ASP A 429 -5.34 20.48 11.97
C ASP A 429 -6.78 20.64 12.50
N GLY A 430 -7.70 19.78 12.06
CA GLY A 430 -9.06 19.72 12.61
C GLY A 430 -9.10 19.35 14.10
N ILE A 431 -8.28 18.38 14.54
CA ILE A 431 -8.16 18.01 15.96
C ILE A 431 -7.56 19.17 16.77
N MET A 432 -6.51 19.82 16.26
CA MET A 432 -5.91 20.97 16.92
C MET A 432 -6.91 22.10 17.11
N GLN A 433 -7.72 22.39 16.07
CA GLN A 433 -8.79 23.37 16.16
C GLN A 433 -9.84 22.98 17.21
N TYR A 434 -10.26 21.71 17.23
CA TYR A 434 -11.24 21.20 18.18
C TYR A 434 -10.74 21.27 19.63
N MET A 435 -9.50 20.87 19.88
CA MET A 435 -8.90 20.85 21.23
C MET A 435 -8.39 22.22 21.69
N GLY A 436 -8.37 23.23 20.80
CA GLY A 436 -7.75 24.53 21.10
C GLY A 436 -6.22 24.45 21.25
N ALA A 437 -5.58 23.47 20.62
CA ALA A 437 -4.14 23.26 20.68
C ALA A 437 -3.40 24.36 19.92
N SER A 438 -2.64 25.20 20.65
CA SER A 438 -1.92 26.35 20.08
C SER A 438 -0.64 25.93 19.33
N SER A 439 -0.12 24.75 19.63
CA SER A 439 1.15 24.26 19.09
C SER A 439 1.11 22.77 18.76
N LYS A 440 2.08 22.31 17.95
CA LYS A 440 2.28 20.87 17.71
C LYS A 440 2.60 20.11 19.01
N ARG A 441 3.23 20.77 19.99
CA ARG A 441 3.54 20.16 21.29
C ARG A 441 2.24 19.84 22.05
N ASP A 442 1.32 20.80 22.11
CA ASP A 442 0.03 20.63 22.79
C ASP A 442 -0.76 19.49 22.13
N PHE A 443 -0.80 19.46 20.79
CA PHE A 443 -1.40 18.37 20.04
C PHE A 443 -0.79 16.99 20.37
N LEU A 444 0.55 16.88 20.42
CA LEU A 444 1.23 15.62 20.73
C LEU A 444 0.84 15.12 22.13
N ILE A 445 0.71 16.02 23.09
CA ILE A 445 0.33 15.68 24.48
C ILE A 445 -1.14 15.29 24.53
N GLN A 446 -2.04 16.18 24.08
CA GLN A 446 -3.49 16.04 24.23
C GLN A 446 -4.07 14.87 23.43
N PHE A 447 -3.67 14.70 22.16
CA PHE A 447 -4.22 13.67 21.29
C PHE A 447 -3.43 12.36 21.30
N ARG A 448 -2.09 12.47 21.38
CA ARG A 448 -1.20 11.30 21.24
C ARG A 448 -0.58 10.84 22.55
N GLY A 449 -0.66 11.59 23.64
CA GLY A 449 0.04 11.25 24.88
C GLY A 449 1.56 11.15 24.73
N LEU A 450 2.16 11.95 23.84
CA LEU A 450 3.59 11.92 23.53
C LEU A 450 4.25 13.29 23.70
N VAL A 451 5.54 13.27 24.03
CA VAL A 451 6.44 14.45 24.05
C VAL A 451 7.73 14.14 23.29
N ALA A 452 8.33 15.16 22.69
CA ALA A 452 9.66 15.03 22.10
C ALA A 452 10.74 15.04 23.20
N LYS A 453 11.67 14.09 23.18
CA LYS A 453 12.80 14.04 24.13
C LYS A 453 13.77 15.22 24.04
N THR A 454 13.84 15.88 22.89
CA THR A 454 14.67 17.07 22.67
C THR A 454 13.80 18.20 22.16
N ASP A 455 13.87 19.35 22.84
CA ASP A 455 13.41 20.62 22.27
C ASP A 455 14.25 20.89 21.01
N PRO A 456 13.68 21.44 19.93
CA PRO A 456 14.48 21.88 18.80
C PRO A 456 15.40 23.00 19.28
N SER A 457 16.65 22.66 19.62
CA SER A 457 17.69 23.68 19.70
C SER A 457 17.75 24.37 18.35
N ALA A 458 17.69 25.70 18.34
CA ALA A 458 17.76 26.56 17.15
C ALA A 458 19.14 26.54 16.44
N SER A 459 19.85 25.41 16.48
CA SER A 459 21.23 25.24 16.03
C SER A 459 21.48 23.96 15.23
N GLU A 460 20.45 23.32 14.69
CA GLU A 460 20.60 22.30 13.64
C GLU A 460 20.37 22.95 12.26
N GLU A 461 21.34 23.73 11.81
CA GLU A 461 21.51 23.99 10.38
C GLU A 461 22.96 23.60 10.06
N HIS A 462 23.23 22.32 9.78
CA HIS A 462 24.07 21.89 8.64
C HIS A 462 24.17 20.35 8.51
N ASP A 463 23.85 19.89 7.28
CA ASP A 463 23.73 18.52 6.75
C ASP A 463 22.61 17.63 7.32
N ASP A 464 21.37 18.11 7.11
CA ASP A 464 20.08 17.43 7.36
C ASP A 464 19.84 16.20 6.46
N LEU A 465 20.72 15.20 6.54
CA LEU A 465 20.46 13.81 6.13
C LEU A 465 19.82 12.99 7.25
N SER A 466 19.56 13.60 8.40
CA SER A 466 18.94 12.95 9.55
C SER A 466 17.47 13.34 9.69
N TYR A 467 16.62 12.90 8.76
CA TYR A 467 15.24 12.59 9.15
C TYR A 467 15.22 11.43 10.18
N TYR A 468 16.34 10.70 10.27
CA TYR A 468 16.68 9.76 11.34
C TYR A 468 17.33 10.37 12.57
N ALA A 469 17.41 11.71 12.68
CA ALA A 469 17.51 12.30 14.01
C ALA A 469 16.15 12.02 14.63
N SER A 470 16.07 10.87 15.30
CA SER A 470 14.93 10.42 16.06
C SER A 470 14.47 11.59 16.92
N ARG A 471 13.44 12.31 16.47
CA ARG A 471 12.53 13.00 17.37
C ARG A 471 11.86 11.89 18.13
N GLU A 472 12.58 11.38 19.11
CA GLU A 472 12.22 10.20 19.85
C GLU A 472 11.03 10.64 20.71
N LEU A 473 9.84 10.44 20.15
CA LEU A 473 8.59 10.69 20.83
C LEU A 473 8.49 9.63 21.91
N VAL A 474 8.35 10.07 23.15
CA VAL A 474 8.13 9.19 24.28
C VAL A 474 6.80 9.50 24.94
N PRO A 475 6.17 8.49 25.56
CA PRO A 475 4.97 8.71 26.36
C PRO A 475 5.15 9.82 27.39
N VAL A 476 4.10 10.62 27.58
CA VAL A 476 4.07 11.73 28.56
C VAL A 476 4.32 11.25 29.99
N ASP A 477 3.85 10.05 30.32
CA ASP A 477 3.98 9.42 31.62
C ASP A 477 3.92 7.87 31.54
N GLY A 478 3.86 7.22 32.70
CA GLY A 478 3.75 5.76 32.80
C GLY A 478 2.43 5.19 32.27
N ASP A 479 1.32 5.91 32.45
CA ASP A 479 -0.02 5.49 32.01
C ASP A 479 -0.10 5.50 30.48
N ALA A 480 0.41 6.56 29.86
CA ALA A 480 0.55 6.68 28.41
C ALA A 480 1.44 5.56 27.86
N ASN A 481 2.53 5.21 28.55
CA ASN A 481 3.40 4.12 28.11
C ASN A 481 2.68 2.76 28.14
N GLN A 482 2.01 2.44 29.25
CA GLN A 482 1.29 1.17 29.39
C GLN A 482 0.11 1.06 28.41
N SER A 483 -0.67 2.13 28.25
CA SER A 483 -1.79 2.17 27.31
C SER A 483 -1.32 2.05 25.86
N HIS A 484 -0.25 2.75 25.45
CA HIS A 484 0.30 2.61 24.10
C HIS A 484 0.76 1.19 23.81
N THR A 485 1.50 0.56 24.72
CA THR A 485 1.93 -0.83 24.55
C THR A 485 0.72 -1.76 24.44
N ALA A 486 -0.24 -1.67 25.36
CA ALA A 486 -1.43 -2.52 25.37
C ALA A 486 -2.25 -2.37 24.09
N PHE A 487 -2.57 -1.13 23.69
CA PHE A 487 -3.36 -0.89 22.47
C PHE A 487 -2.60 -1.26 21.20
N LYS A 488 -1.28 -1.07 21.13
CA LYS A 488 -0.44 -1.55 20.03
C LYS A 488 -0.53 -3.07 19.89
N MET A 489 -0.46 -3.81 21.00
CA MET A 489 -0.54 -5.27 20.97
C MET A 489 -1.94 -5.80 20.66
N SER A 490 -3.01 -5.04 20.98
CA SER A 490 -4.39 -5.38 20.62
C SER A 490 -4.78 -4.99 19.18
N PHE A 491 -3.89 -4.29 18.47
CA PHE A 491 -4.20 -3.78 17.14
C PHE A 491 -4.16 -4.90 16.10
N HIS A 492 -5.29 -5.09 15.43
CA HIS A 492 -5.40 -5.96 14.26
C HIS A 492 -6.04 -5.18 13.10
N GLY A 493 -5.84 -5.67 11.87
CA GLY A 493 -6.51 -5.13 10.68
C GLY A 493 -8.01 -5.49 10.63
N GLY A 494 -8.63 -5.36 9.46
CA GLY A 494 -10.03 -5.80 9.27
C GLY A 494 -10.19 -7.33 9.28
N TRP A 495 -11.38 -7.81 9.60
CA TRP A 495 -11.69 -9.25 9.58
C TRP A 495 -11.83 -9.75 8.15
N ASN A 496 -11.07 -10.78 7.79
CA ASN A 496 -11.10 -11.38 6.45
C ASN A 496 -11.15 -12.90 6.60
N SER A 497 -12.25 -13.53 6.21
CA SER A 497 -12.47 -14.97 6.43
C SER A 497 -13.48 -15.54 5.43
N CYS A 498 -13.24 -16.75 4.95
CA CYS A 498 -14.25 -17.57 4.28
C CYS A 498 -14.92 -18.48 5.32
N LEU A 499 -16.25 -18.43 5.41
CA LEU A 499 -17.02 -19.18 6.42
C LEU A 499 -17.72 -20.40 5.82
N SER A 500 -18.08 -20.34 4.54
CA SER A 500 -18.76 -21.43 3.85
C SER A 500 -18.21 -21.56 2.43
N PRO A 501 -17.09 -22.26 2.21
CA PRO A 501 -16.62 -22.55 0.86
C PRO A 501 -17.59 -23.49 0.13
N GLY A 502 -17.65 -23.37 -1.19
CA GLY A 502 -18.51 -24.18 -2.06
C GLY A 502 -19.28 -23.36 -3.08
N TYR A 503 -20.19 -24.03 -3.79
CA TYR A 503 -21.15 -23.40 -4.68
C TYR A 503 -22.43 -23.01 -3.93
N HIS A 504 -22.99 -21.85 -4.28
CA HIS A 504 -24.20 -21.28 -3.68
C HIS A 504 -25.16 -20.82 -4.79
N PRO A 505 -25.94 -21.74 -5.40
CA PRO A 505 -26.86 -21.46 -6.51
C PRO A 505 -28.21 -20.88 -6.03
N TYR A 506 -28.15 -19.83 -5.21
CA TYR A 506 -29.32 -19.14 -4.67
C TYR A 506 -28.98 -17.67 -4.40
N PRO A 507 -29.99 -16.78 -4.26
CA PRO A 507 -29.77 -15.36 -4.05
C PRO A 507 -28.84 -15.07 -2.86
N THR A 508 -27.81 -14.26 -3.11
CA THR A 508 -26.85 -13.76 -2.12
C THR A 508 -26.56 -12.29 -2.37
N PHE A 509 -26.26 -11.58 -1.28
CA PHE A 509 -26.09 -10.13 -1.22
C PHE A 509 -24.76 -9.83 -0.53
N ASP A 510 -23.92 -9.02 -1.18
CA ASP A 510 -22.67 -8.50 -0.66
C ASP A 510 -22.93 -7.16 0.00
N HIS A 511 -22.99 -7.13 1.32
CA HIS A 511 -23.26 -5.94 2.13
C HIS A 511 -21.97 -5.30 2.61
N ASP A 512 -21.79 -4.01 2.37
CA ASP A 512 -20.69 -3.20 2.91
C ASP A 512 -21.22 -2.23 3.99
N ILE A 513 -20.42 -1.98 5.02
CA ILE A 513 -20.66 -0.89 5.96
C ILE A 513 -20.31 0.43 5.27
N GLN A 514 -21.29 1.33 5.15
CA GLN A 514 -21.07 2.62 4.51
C GLN A 514 -20.10 3.48 5.32
N SER A 515 -18.94 3.80 4.73
CA SER A 515 -17.89 4.58 5.40
C SER A 515 -17.46 3.96 6.75
N ALA A 516 -17.29 2.64 6.79
CA ALA A 516 -16.98 1.85 7.99
C ALA A 516 -15.96 2.50 8.94
N TYR A 517 -14.74 2.75 8.44
CA TYR A 517 -13.66 3.32 9.25
C TYR A 517 -13.92 4.78 9.68
N PRO A 518 -14.37 5.70 8.79
CA PRO A 518 -14.81 7.03 9.24
C PRO A 518 -15.88 7.01 10.33
N SER A 519 -16.91 6.17 10.20
CA SER A 519 -17.97 6.03 11.21
C SER A 519 -17.44 5.49 12.53
N ALA A 520 -16.56 4.48 12.48
CA ALA A 520 -15.92 3.95 13.68
C ALA A 520 -14.97 4.98 14.35
N MET A 521 -14.12 5.68 13.57
CA MET A 521 -13.24 6.74 14.09
C MET A 521 -14.03 7.86 14.77
N ALA A 522 -15.17 8.25 14.19
CA ALA A 522 -16.07 9.24 14.76
C ALA A 522 -16.78 8.79 16.04
N SER A 523 -16.69 7.51 16.41
CA SER A 523 -17.30 6.96 17.62
C SER A 523 -16.31 6.82 18.78
N VAL A 524 -15.00 6.90 18.50
CA VAL A 524 -13.96 6.78 19.54
C VAL A 524 -13.90 8.06 20.36
N ILE A 525 -14.02 7.91 21.68
CA ILE A 525 -13.91 9.00 22.66
C ILE A 525 -12.44 9.28 22.96
N ASP A 526 -12.02 10.53 23.03
CA ASP A 526 -10.66 10.90 23.39
C ASP A 526 -10.35 10.52 24.86
N VAL A 527 -9.09 10.22 25.17
CA VAL A 527 -8.63 9.88 26.54
C VAL A 527 -7.79 11.00 27.13
N ASP A 528 -7.87 11.18 28.44
CA ASP A 528 -7.18 12.26 29.14
C ASP A 528 -5.71 11.89 29.43
N TYR A 529 -4.83 12.22 28.49
CA TYR A 529 -3.38 12.05 28.66
C TYR A 529 -2.73 13.11 29.57
N GLU A 530 -3.37 14.25 29.80
CA GLU A 530 -2.78 15.35 30.58
C GLU A 530 -2.83 15.07 32.09
N THR A 531 -3.88 14.40 32.56
CA THR A 531 -4.06 14.07 33.99
C THR A 531 -3.79 12.60 34.34
N GLY A 532 -3.29 11.82 33.37
CA GLY A 532 -3.09 10.37 33.47
C GLY A 532 -4.26 9.60 32.87
N CYS A 533 -3.98 8.82 31.83
CA CYS A 533 -5.02 8.24 30.97
C CYS A 533 -5.60 6.93 31.46
N ILE A 534 -5.10 6.34 32.56
CA ILE A 534 -5.67 5.12 33.15
C ILE A 534 -6.59 5.51 34.32
N GLU A 535 -7.85 5.10 34.25
CA GLU A 535 -8.81 5.26 35.33
C GLU A 535 -8.76 4.07 36.31
N GLU A 536 -8.77 2.85 35.77
CA GLU A 536 -8.79 1.61 36.54
C GLU A 536 -7.83 0.58 35.95
N VAL A 537 -7.06 -0.09 36.82
CA VAL A 537 -6.26 -1.27 36.47
C VAL A 537 -7.06 -2.53 36.77
N LEU A 538 -7.38 -3.27 35.71
CA LEU A 538 -8.09 -4.55 35.77
C LEU A 538 -7.06 -5.66 35.96
N LYS A 539 -7.14 -6.44 37.03
CA LYS A 539 -6.11 -7.44 37.35
C LYS A 539 -6.67 -8.69 38.00
N ASP A 540 -6.22 -9.84 37.50
CA ASP A 540 -6.46 -11.17 38.07
C ASP A 540 -7.93 -11.49 38.40
N ARG A 541 -8.87 -11.05 37.55
CA ARG A 541 -10.32 -11.25 37.72
C ARG A 541 -11.04 -11.52 36.40
N GLU A 542 -12.29 -11.98 36.47
CA GLU A 542 -13.17 -12.06 35.30
C GLU A 542 -13.72 -10.68 34.94
N LEU A 543 -13.90 -10.44 33.64
CA LEU A 543 -14.64 -9.28 33.15
C LEU A 543 -16.15 -9.53 33.25
N THR A 544 -16.87 -8.44 33.46
CA THR A 544 -18.34 -8.41 33.48
C THR A 544 -18.82 -7.23 32.64
N LEU A 545 -20.11 -7.20 32.30
CA LEU A 545 -20.68 -6.08 31.54
C LEU A 545 -20.59 -4.74 32.29
N ASP A 546 -20.47 -4.76 33.62
CA ASP A 546 -20.28 -3.55 34.44
C ASP A 546 -18.93 -2.87 34.16
N ASP A 547 -17.96 -3.59 33.58
CA ASP A 547 -16.68 -3.03 33.13
C ASP A 547 -16.82 -2.17 31.85
N PHE A 548 -18.00 -2.20 31.21
CA PHE A 548 -18.33 -1.52 29.96
C PHE A 548 -19.49 -0.52 30.13
N PRO A 549 -19.35 0.53 30.95
CA PRO A 549 -20.42 1.49 31.24
C PRO A 549 -20.90 2.29 30.01
N LEU A 550 -20.11 2.34 28.94
CA LEU A 550 -20.48 2.95 27.65
C LEU A 550 -20.77 1.89 26.57
N GLY A 551 -20.99 0.64 26.97
CA GLY A 551 -21.17 -0.49 26.06
C GLY A 551 -19.95 -0.68 25.14
N PRO A 552 -20.14 -0.92 23.84
CA PRO A 552 -19.06 -1.31 22.92
C PRO A 552 -18.00 -0.23 22.69
N ILE A 553 -18.29 1.04 22.98
CA ILE A 553 -17.31 2.14 22.85
C ILE A 553 -16.53 2.42 24.14
N THR A 554 -16.73 1.62 25.20
CA THR A 554 -15.95 1.78 26.44
C THR A 554 -14.46 1.55 26.14
N PRO A 555 -13.58 2.51 26.46
CA PRO A 555 -12.16 2.38 26.16
C PRO A 555 -11.47 1.47 27.19
N VAL A 556 -11.44 0.19 26.84
CA VAL A 556 -10.80 -0.87 27.63
C VAL A 556 -9.79 -1.60 26.74
N VAL A 557 -8.66 -2.00 27.31
CA VAL A 557 -7.73 -2.94 26.70
C VAL A 557 -7.21 -3.91 27.73
N ALA A 558 -7.20 -5.21 27.43
CA ALA A 558 -6.80 -6.22 28.39
C ALA A 558 -6.12 -7.42 27.73
N TYR A 559 -5.15 -7.99 28.44
CA TYR A 559 -4.58 -9.31 28.15
C TYR A 559 -5.43 -10.37 28.83
N VAL A 560 -6.14 -11.16 28.02
CA VAL A 560 -7.22 -12.04 28.49
C VAL A 560 -7.05 -13.48 28.01
N SER A 561 -7.55 -14.41 28.80
CA SER A 561 -7.88 -15.77 28.37
C SER A 561 -9.40 -15.92 28.31
N TRP A 562 -9.88 -16.84 27.50
CA TRP A 562 -11.32 -16.99 27.27
C TRP A 562 -11.75 -18.43 27.00
N ASP A 563 -13.02 -18.67 27.25
CA ASP A 563 -13.75 -19.87 26.85
C ASP A 563 -15.15 -19.45 26.36
N PHE A 564 -15.38 -19.59 25.05
CA PHE A 564 -16.69 -19.36 24.44
C PHE A 564 -17.59 -20.61 24.56
N PRO A 565 -18.90 -20.42 24.82
CA PRO A 565 -19.87 -21.51 24.75
C PRO A 565 -19.83 -22.25 23.38
N PRO A 566 -20.03 -23.58 23.36
CA PRO A 566 -19.95 -24.37 22.11
C PRO A 566 -20.95 -23.97 21.01
N ASP A 567 -22.03 -23.28 21.36
CA ASP A 567 -23.07 -22.80 20.45
C ASP A 567 -22.76 -21.43 19.80
N VAL A 568 -21.70 -20.74 20.25
CA VAL A 568 -21.21 -19.52 19.59
C VAL A 568 -20.61 -19.89 18.23
N LYS A 569 -21.27 -19.44 17.15
CA LYS A 569 -20.87 -19.77 15.77
C LYS A 569 -19.53 -19.16 15.40
N VAL A 570 -19.31 -17.89 15.79
CA VAL A 570 -18.12 -17.13 15.45
C VAL A 570 -17.61 -16.39 16.70
N PRO A 571 -16.61 -16.93 17.41
CA PRO A 571 -15.90 -16.21 18.46
C PRO A 571 -15.38 -14.86 17.97
N CYS A 572 -15.19 -13.90 18.88
CA CYS A 572 -14.84 -12.53 18.50
C CYS A 572 -13.50 -12.02 19.03
N LEU A 573 -12.75 -12.83 19.79
CA LEU A 573 -11.43 -12.43 20.29
C LEU A 573 -10.32 -12.85 19.31
N PRO A 574 -9.56 -11.89 18.76
CA PRO A 574 -8.57 -12.15 17.73
C PRO A 574 -7.27 -12.72 18.31
N THR A 575 -6.65 -13.61 17.54
CA THR A 575 -5.29 -14.14 17.77
C THR A 575 -4.52 -14.16 16.45
N VAL A 576 -3.20 -14.00 16.49
CA VAL A 576 -2.37 -13.97 15.28
C VAL A 576 -1.48 -15.20 15.25
N GLU A 577 -1.46 -15.89 14.11
CA GLU A 577 -0.53 -16.99 13.80
C GLU A 577 0.07 -16.76 12.40
N GLY A 578 1.34 -16.38 12.35
CA GLY A 578 1.97 -15.87 11.12
C GLY A 578 1.21 -14.63 10.61
N ASP A 579 0.83 -14.63 9.33
CA ASP A 579 0.04 -13.54 8.73
C ASP A 579 -1.48 -13.72 8.88
N CYS A 580 -1.94 -14.70 9.67
CA CYS A 580 -3.36 -15.05 9.80
C CYS A 580 -3.93 -14.57 11.14
N VAL A 581 -5.01 -13.79 11.09
CA VAL A 581 -5.85 -13.47 12.25
C VAL A 581 -6.95 -14.54 12.37
N LEU A 582 -7.06 -15.13 13.56
CA LEU A 582 -7.95 -16.23 13.91
C LEU A 582 -8.84 -15.87 15.08
N TYR A 583 -9.99 -16.55 15.18
CA TYR A 583 -10.97 -16.39 16.26
C TYR A 583 -11.33 -17.75 16.86
N PRO A 584 -10.45 -18.32 17.70
CA PRO A 584 -10.66 -19.64 18.29
C PRO A 584 -11.68 -19.60 19.44
N ARG A 585 -12.32 -20.74 19.71
CA ARG A 585 -13.32 -20.88 20.79
C ARG A 585 -12.69 -20.76 22.17
N THR A 586 -11.46 -21.23 22.35
CA THR A 586 -10.71 -21.07 23.60
C THR A 586 -9.39 -20.37 23.33
N SER A 587 -8.81 -19.77 24.37
CA SER A 587 -7.47 -19.19 24.27
C SER A 587 -6.35 -20.24 24.26
N HIS A 588 -6.65 -21.55 24.34
CA HIS A 588 -5.61 -22.59 24.35
C HIS A 588 -4.73 -22.52 23.09
N GLY A 589 -3.41 -22.54 23.28
CA GLY A 589 -2.43 -22.35 22.21
C GLY A 589 -2.20 -20.89 21.77
N ALA A 590 -2.97 -19.91 22.29
CA ALA A 590 -2.62 -18.49 22.18
C ALA A 590 -1.33 -18.24 22.97
N GLY A 591 -0.28 -17.77 22.29
CA GLY A 591 1.09 -17.78 22.80
C GLY A 591 1.26 -17.09 24.17
N ALA A 592 1.99 -17.74 25.07
CA ALA A 592 2.26 -17.26 26.44
C ALA A 592 3.22 -16.06 26.51
N ALA A 593 3.87 -15.69 25.39
CA ALA A 593 4.82 -14.58 25.30
C ALA A 593 4.26 -13.47 24.39
N GLN A 594 3.13 -12.88 24.78
CA GLN A 594 2.49 -11.79 24.02
C GLN A 594 2.17 -12.15 22.56
N GLY A 595 1.87 -13.43 22.28
CA GLY A 595 1.52 -13.92 20.94
C GLY A 595 2.53 -14.86 20.30
N ASP A 596 3.77 -14.97 20.81
CA ASP A 596 4.79 -15.85 20.24
C ASP A 596 4.79 -17.27 20.83
N ASP A 597 5.08 -18.26 19.98
CA ASP A 597 5.30 -19.66 20.36
C ASP A 597 6.70 -19.81 20.98
N VAL A 598 6.74 -19.89 22.30
CA VAL A 598 7.98 -20.08 23.09
C VAL A 598 8.25 -21.55 23.42
N GLY A 599 7.67 -22.49 22.68
CA GLY A 599 7.86 -23.93 22.89
C GLY A 599 7.06 -24.48 24.07
N GLU A 600 7.65 -25.38 24.85
CA GLU A 600 6.95 -26.15 25.91
C GLU A 600 6.58 -25.33 27.18
N TYR A 601 6.63 -24.00 27.14
CA TYR A 601 6.33 -23.17 28.30
C TYR A 601 4.81 -23.06 28.54
N ALA A 602 4.34 -23.70 29.61
CA ALA A 602 2.95 -23.65 30.06
C ALA A 602 2.64 -22.33 30.83
N GLY A 603 2.61 -21.21 30.10
CA GLY A 603 2.24 -19.90 30.63
C GLY A 603 0.75 -19.57 30.48
N PHE A 604 0.38 -18.33 30.77
CA PHE A 604 -0.99 -17.84 30.55
C PHE A 604 -1.27 -17.75 29.05
N HIS A 605 -2.19 -18.58 28.57
CA HIS A 605 -2.63 -18.61 27.19
C HIS A 605 -3.68 -17.54 26.94
N GLY A 606 -3.29 -16.46 26.26
CA GLY A 606 -4.16 -15.32 26.05
C GLY A 606 -3.69 -14.38 24.94
N ALA A 607 -4.42 -13.30 24.75
CA ALA A 607 -4.11 -12.25 23.79
C ALA A 607 -4.52 -10.88 24.32
N TRP A 608 -3.92 -9.82 23.77
CA TRP A 608 -4.37 -8.46 24.01
C TRP A 608 -5.59 -8.18 23.15
N CYS A 609 -6.69 -7.76 23.77
CA CYS A 609 -7.95 -7.45 23.07
C CYS A 609 -8.47 -6.07 23.49
N ALA A 610 -9.13 -5.39 22.56
CA ALA A 610 -9.71 -4.07 22.78
C ALA A 610 -11.20 -4.16 23.18
N GLY A 611 -11.70 -3.07 23.75
CA GLY A 611 -13.01 -2.97 24.39
C GLY A 611 -14.19 -3.50 23.54
N PRO A 612 -14.35 -3.12 22.27
CA PRO A 612 -15.50 -3.57 21.46
C PRO A 612 -15.61 -5.10 21.34
N GLU A 613 -14.48 -5.78 21.13
CA GLU A 613 -14.44 -7.25 21.01
C GLU A 613 -14.61 -7.95 22.37
N LEU A 614 -14.07 -7.37 23.45
CA LEU A 614 -14.28 -7.87 24.81
C LEU A 614 -15.75 -7.75 25.24
N TYR A 615 -16.38 -6.61 24.95
CA TYR A 615 -17.80 -6.38 25.18
C TYR A 615 -18.65 -7.42 24.44
N LEU A 616 -18.39 -7.61 23.13
CA LEU A 616 -19.10 -8.61 22.34
C LEU A 616 -18.88 -10.03 22.88
N ALA A 617 -17.68 -10.37 23.35
CA ALA A 617 -17.39 -11.68 23.91
C ALA A 617 -18.29 -11.99 25.11
N LEU A 618 -18.46 -11.02 26.01
CA LEU A 618 -19.37 -11.16 27.17
C LEU A 618 -20.84 -11.24 26.74
N MET A 619 -21.25 -10.46 25.73
CA MET A 619 -22.61 -10.53 25.17
C MET A 619 -22.91 -11.89 24.53
N LEU A 620 -21.89 -12.55 23.97
CA LEU A 620 -21.96 -13.92 23.45
C LEU A 620 -21.83 -14.99 24.54
N GLY A 621 -21.72 -14.61 25.81
CA GLY A 621 -21.67 -15.52 26.96
C GLY A 621 -20.30 -16.13 27.26
N ALA A 622 -19.21 -15.56 26.71
CA ALA A 622 -17.86 -16.04 26.99
C ALA A 622 -17.45 -15.78 28.45
N ALA A 623 -16.74 -16.73 29.05
CA ALA A 623 -15.98 -16.48 30.27
C ALA A 623 -14.65 -15.84 29.89
N VAL A 624 -14.41 -14.58 30.30
CA VAL A 624 -13.20 -13.83 29.95
C VAL A 624 -12.42 -13.47 31.22
N ARG A 625 -11.24 -14.06 31.39
CA ARG A 625 -10.37 -13.84 32.54
C ARG A 625 -9.24 -12.88 32.18
N VAL A 626 -9.11 -11.80 32.93
CA VAL A 626 -8.05 -10.80 32.80
C VAL A 626 -6.84 -11.23 33.61
N GLN A 627 -5.66 -11.21 32.99
CA GLN A 627 -4.40 -11.17 33.74
C GLN A 627 -4.05 -9.72 34.09
N ILE A 628 -4.08 -8.84 33.09
CA ILE A 628 -3.89 -7.39 33.27
C ILE A 628 -4.65 -6.63 32.18
N GLY A 629 -5.24 -5.50 32.52
CA GLY A 629 -5.91 -4.59 31.59
C GLY A 629 -6.11 -3.21 32.19
N TYR A 630 -6.57 -2.29 31.35
CA TYR A 630 -6.72 -0.88 31.68
C TYR A 630 -8.07 -0.38 31.15
N ARG A 631 -8.88 0.23 32.03
CA ARG A 631 -9.98 1.09 31.61
C ARG A 631 -9.48 2.54 31.59
N MET A 632 -9.67 3.20 30.45
CA MET A 632 -9.11 4.53 30.22
C MET A 632 -9.97 5.62 30.84
N ARG A 633 -9.32 6.70 31.30
CA ARG A 633 -9.97 7.93 31.70
C ARG A 633 -10.40 8.71 30.47
N LEU A 634 -11.69 9.05 30.40
CA LEU A 634 -12.25 9.83 29.30
C LEU A 634 -11.83 11.29 29.40
N LEU A 635 -11.52 11.90 28.26
CA LEU A 635 -11.48 13.34 28.15
C LEU A 635 -12.92 13.85 27.92
N ASN A 636 -13.37 14.78 28.76
CA ASN A 636 -14.67 15.42 28.64
C ASN A 636 -14.52 16.89 28.27
N ASN A 637 -15.45 17.39 27.47
CA ASN A 637 -15.60 18.81 27.18
C ASN A 637 -16.03 19.58 28.43
N ALA A 638 -15.95 20.90 28.39
CA ALA A 638 -16.33 21.77 29.51
C ALA A 638 -17.81 21.63 29.95
N ASP A 639 -18.68 21.17 29.04
CA ASP A 639 -20.10 20.89 29.31
C ASP A 639 -20.37 19.48 29.88
N GLY A 640 -19.31 18.68 30.10
CA GLY A 640 -19.39 17.32 30.60
C GLY A 640 -19.67 16.25 29.53
N SER A 641 -19.83 16.63 28.26
CA SER A 641 -19.96 15.66 27.17
C SER A 641 -18.62 15.00 26.83
N PRO A 642 -18.60 13.73 26.36
CA PRO A 642 -17.36 13.09 25.92
C PRO A 642 -16.70 13.81 24.74
N SER A 643 -15.38 13.96 24.78
CA SER A 643 -14.60 14.54 23.69
C SER A 643 -14.48 13.57 22.51
N MET A 644 -14.75 14.04 21.29
CA MET A 644 -14.69 13.23 20.06
C MET A 644 -14.01 14.02 18.92
N SER A 645 -12.72 14.30 19.09
CA SER A 645 -11.94 15.14 18.18
C SER A 645 -11.92 14.62 16.74
N LEU A 646 -11.82 13.30 16.55
CA LEU A 646 -11.85 12.67 15.22
C LEU A 646 -13.20 12.88 14.52
N ARG A 647 -14.32 12.87 15.25
CA ARG A 647 -15.66 13.14 14.70
C ARG A 647 -15.72 14.55 14.11
N PHE A 648 -15.21 15.54 14.85
CA PHE A 648 -15.16 16.92 14.38
C PHE A 648 -14.33 17.04 13.10
N ALA A 649 -13.11 16.51 13.09
CA ALA A 649 -12.22 16.57 11.92
C ALA A 649 -12.81 15.86 10.69
N LEU A 650 -13.38 14.66 10.86
CA LEU A 650 -13.96 13.88 9.77
C LEU A 650 -15.24 14.50 9.21
N LYS A 651 -16.05 15.17 10.04
CA LYS A 651 -17.27 15.84 9.60
C LYS A 651 -16.99 16.89 8.53
N GLN A 652 -15.91 17.66 8.68
CA GLN A 652 -15.50 18.64 7.66
C GLN A 652 -15.11 17.95 6.34
N MET A 653 -14.31 16.88 6.40
CA MET A 653 -13.87 16.14 5.20
C MET A 653 -15.05 15.51 4.46
N VAL A 654 -16.02 14.97 5.19
CA VAL A 654 -17.25 14.39 4.64
C VAL A 654 -18.13 15.46 3.98
N ALA A 655 -18.27 16.63 4.61
CA ALA A 655 -19.00 17.76 4.04
C ALA A 655 -18.34 18.28 2.76
N ASP A 656 -17.00 18.38 2.74
CA ASP A 656 -16.26 18.82 1.55
C ASP A 656 -16.34 17.79 0.43
N ARG A 657 -16.35 16.49 0.74
CA ARG A 657 -16.62 15.43 -0.26
C ARG A 657 -18.03 15.57 -0.85
N ALA A 658 -19.04 15.84 -0.03
CA ALA A 658 -20.41 16.04 -0.52
C ALA A 658 -20.51 17.29 -1.41
N THR A 659 -19.78 18.36 -1.04
CA THR A 659 -19.67 19.57 -1.86
C THR A 659 -18.98 19.29 -3.19
N ALA A 660 -17.86 18.56 -3.18
CA ALA A 660 -17.16 18.15 -4.40
C ALA A 660 -18.04 17.28 -5.30
N LYS A 661 -18.75 16.29 -4.74
CA LYS A 661 -19.71 15.46 -5.48
C LYS A 661 -20.79 16.28 -6.16
N LYS A 662 -21.28 17.33 -5.51
CA LYS A 662 -22.32 18.23 -6.06
C LYS A 662 -21.76 19.16 -7.15
N ALA A 663 -20.54 19.65 -6.97
CA ALA A 663 -19.92 20.62 -7.87
C ALA A 663 -19.29 19.96 -9.13
N PHE A 664 -18.64 18.81 -8.97
CA PHE A 664 -17.85 18.14 -10.01
C PHE A 664 -18.46 16.82 -10.50
N GLY A 665 -19.51 16.33 -9.82
CA GLY A 665 -20.21 15.09 -10.17
C GLY A 665 -19.79 13.88 -9.33
N LYS A 666 -20.64 12.85 -9.32
CA LYS A 666 -20.34 11.57 -8.66
C LYS A 666 -19.28 10.83 -9.47
N GLY A 667 -18.26 10.31 -8.79
CA GLY A 667 -17.15 9.60 -9.44
C GLY A 667 -16.09 10.51 -10.04
N SER A 668 -16.22 11.82 -9.90
CA SER A 668 -15.20 12.76 -10.37
C SER A 668 -13.89 12.57 -9.60
N PRO A 669 -12.73 12.85 -10.21
CA PRO A 669 -11.43 12.78 -9.53
C PRO A 669 -11.36 13.63 -8.26
N GLU A 670 -11.97 14.82 -8.24
CA GLU A 670 -12.10 15.69 -7.07
C GLU A 670 -12.83 15.00 -5.91
N GLU A 671 -14.01 14.41 -6.16
CA GLU A 671 -14.75 13.65 -5.14
C GLU A 671 -13.90 12.48 -4.63
N LEU A 672 -13.30 11.73 -5.54
CA LEU A 672 -12.53 10.53 -5.23
C LEU A 672 -11.26 10.87 -4.44
N MET A 673 -10.62 12.01 -4.69
CA MET A 673 -9.48 12.47 -3.92
C MET A 673 -9.83 12.74 -2.46
N VAL A 674 -10.91 13.48 -2.18
CA VAL A 674 -11.36 13.74 -0.81
C VAL A 674 -11.80 12.43 -0.15
N LYS A 675 -12.47 11.54 -0.90
CA LYS A 675 -12.82 10.18 -0.44
C LYS A 675 -11.59 9.40 -0.01
N VAL A 676 -10.54 9.38 -0.84
CA VAL A 676 -9.29 8.65 -0.55
C VAL A 676 -8.57 9.25 0.64
N ALA A 677 -8.45 10.58 0.70
CA ALA A 677 -7.85 11.27 1.84
C ALA A 677 -8.55 10.88 3.15
N THR A 678 -9.89 10.95 3.18
CA THR A 678 -10.73 10.60 4.34
C THR A 678 -10.59 9.12 4.73
N ASN A 679 -10.73 8.20 3.76
CA ASN A 679 -10.69 6.76 4.02
C ASN A 679 -9.28 6.27 4.41
N SER A 680 -8.22 7.02 4.09
CA SER A 680 -6.84 6.64 4.41
C SER A 680 -6.40 7.02 5.83
N VAL A 681 -7.19 7.83 6.55
CA VAL A 681 -6.84 8.34 7.89
C VAL A 681 -6.62 7.22 8.89
N TYR A 682 -7.45 6.17 8.90
CA TYR A 682 -7.28 5.05 9.84
C TYR A 682 -5.91 4.38 9.66
N GLY A 683 -5.45 4.22 8.41
CA GLY A 683 -4.15 3.66 8.11
C GLY A 683 -3.00 4.54 8.58
N LYS A 684 -3.23 5.85 8.72
CA LYS A 684 -2.29 6.82 9.27
C LYS A 684 -2.32 6.85 10.81
N LEU A 685 -3.47 6.66 11.44
CA LEU A 685 -3.57 6.42 12.89
C LEU A 685 -2.78 5.14 13.28
N ALA A 686 -2.83 4.11 12.45
CA ALA A 686 -2.16 2.83 12.64
C ALA A 686 -0.70 2.77 12.13
N GLN A 687 -0.21 3.81 11.44
CA GLN A 687 1.16 3.83 10.93
C GLN A 687 2.14 3.79 12.12
N ASP A 688 3.07 2.84 12.16
CA ASP A 688 4.02 2.57 13.28
C ASP A 688 3.41 1.82 14.50
N VAL A 689 2.10 1.59 14.48
CA VAL A 689 1.45 0.58 15.35
C VAL A 689 1.72 -0.81 14.80
N SER A 690 1.53 -0.99 13.48
CA SER A 690 2.13 -2.08 12.71
C SER A 690 3.44 -1.58 12.08
N GLU A 691 4.57 -2.21 12.40
CA GLU A 691 5.86 -1.85 11.83
C GLU A 691 5.82 -1.98 10.31
N ARG A 692 6.32 -0.96 9.60
CA ARG A 692 6.49 -0.98 8.15
C ARG A 692 7.86 -0.48 7.80
N ASN A 693 8.57 -1.28 7.02
CA ASN A 693 9.91 -0.96 6.55
C ASN A 693 9.85 -0.37 5.13
N GLY A 694 10.61 0.68 4.89
CA GLY A 694 10.83 1.31 3.60
C GLY A 694 12.29 1.19 3.17
N TRP A 695 12.56 1.25 1.88
CA TRP A 695 13.93 1.30 1.38
C TRP A 695 14.48 2.72 1.53
N ASP A 696 15.48 2.91 2.37
CA ASP A 696 16.31 4.10 2.35
C ASP A 696 17.39 3.95 1.28
N ALA A 697 17.26 4.70 0.21
CA ALA A 697 18.25 4.72 -0.85
C ALA A 697 19.59 5.30 -0.38
N TRP A 698 19.61 6.22 0.58
CA TRP A 698 20.84 6.83 1.07
C TRP A 698 21.73 5.82 1.80
N ALA A 699 21.18 5.16 2.82
CA ALA A 699 21.84 4.09 3.59
C ALA A 699 21.88 2.74 2.86
N GLU A 700 21.07 2.55 1.82
CA GLU A 700 20.86 1.30 1.09
C GLU A 700 20.41 0.14 2.00
N GLN A 701 19.45 0.43 2.89
CA GLN A 701 18.92 -0.52 3.86
C GLN A 701 17.40 -0.37 3.99
N MET A 702 16.76 -1.42 4.53
CA MET A 702 15.36 -1.33 4.94
C MET A 702 15.31 -0.69 6.32
N GLU A 703 14.56 0.40 6.47
CA GLU A 703 14.42 1.14 7.72
C GLU A 703 12.93 1.37 8.04
N SER A 704 12.60 1.52 9.32
CA SER A 704 11.22 1.81 9.72
C SER A 704 10.80 3.18 9.19
N ILE A 705 9.65 3.23 8.52
CA ILE A 705 9.07 4.47 7.98
C ILE A 705 8.64 5.43 9.12
N GLY A 706 8.49 4.92 10.35
CA GLY A 706 8.04 5.67 11.52
C GLY A 706 6.58 6.10 11.46
N GLY A 707 6.11 6.72 12.54
CA GLY A 707 4.73 7.19 12.70
C GLY A 707 4.32 8.33 11.77
N SER A 708 3.02 8.45 11.51
CA SER A 708 2.41 9.60 10.84
C SER A 708 2.23 10.79 11.78
N SER A 709 1.73 11.91 11.25
CA SER A 709 1.37 13.10 12.05
C SER A 709 0.27 12.84 13.07
N VAL A 710 -0.52 11.78 12.92
CA VAL A 710 -1.68 11.45 13.77
C VAL A 710 -1.61 10.06 14.40
N THR A 711 -0.47 9.36 14.32
CA THR A 711 -0.35 8.00 14.86
C THR A 711 -0.81 7.91 16.32
N SER A 712 -1.78 7.04 16.59
CA SER A 712 -2.33 6.80 17.92
C SER A 712 -2.76 5.33 18.04
N PRO A 713 -2.04 4.49 18.81
CA PRO A 713 -2.39 3.08 19.01
C PRO A 713 -3.81 2.89 19.56
N TYR A 714 -4.22 3.74 20.50
CA TYR A 714 -5.55 3.74 21.10
C TYR A 714 -6.65 3.90 20.05
N HIS A 715 -6.62 5.02 19.30
CA HIS A 715 -7.64 5.28 18.29
C HIS A 715 -7.62 4.24 17.17
N ALA A 716 -6.43 3.80 16.74
CA ALA A 716 -6.30 2.76 15.71
C ALA A 716 -6.93 1.43 16.14
N SER A 717 -6.62 0.96 17.35
CA SER A 717 -7.13 -0.32 17.87
C SER A 717 -8.63 -0.27 18.14
N MET A 718 -9.14 0.76 18.81
CA MET A 718 -10.58 0.92 19.05
C MET A 718 -11.37 1.01 17.74
N THR A 719 -10.88 1.77 16.76
CA THR A 719 -11.53 1.90 15.45
C THR A 719 -11.64 0.56 14.73
N THR A 720 -10.54 -0.20 14.61
CA THR A 720 -10.57 -1.47 13.87
C THR A 720 -11.34 -2.54 14.65
N SER A 721 -11.21 -2.58 15.98
CA SER A 721 -11.95 -3.48 16.86
C SER A 721 -13.46 -3.26 16.74
N LEU A 722 -13.93 -2.01 16.67
CA LEU A 722 -15.35 -1.70 16.54
C LEU A 722 -15.94 -2.18 15.19
N VAL A 723 -15.22 -1.98 14.07
CA VAL A 723 -15.64 -2.52 12.76
C VAL A 723 -15.69 -4.04 12.78
N ARG A 724 -14.67 -4.69 13.33
CA ARG A 724 -14.65 -6.16 13.45
C ARG A 724 -15.79 -6.66 14.33
N ALA A 725 -16.02 -6.04 15.49
CA ALA A 725 -17.07 -6.42 16.42
C ALA A 725 -18.45 -6.34 15.76
N LEU A 726 -18.75 -5.31 14.95
CA LEU A 726 -20.01 -5.24 14.21
C LEU A 726 -20.19 -6.42 13.24
N LEU A 727 -19.16 -6.75 12.44
CA LEU A 727 -19.21 -7.86 11.50
C LEU A 727 -19.33 -9.22 12.22
N LEU A 728 -18.59 -9.41 13.31
CA LEU A 728 -18.62 -10.63 14.13
C LEU A 728 -19.96 -10.79 14.87
N ALA A 729 -20.57 -9.70 15.33
CA ALA A 729 -21.91 -9.70 15.88
C ALA A 729 -22.95 -10.13 14.83
N MET A 730 -22.84 -9.59 13.62
CA MET A 730 -23.69 -9.98 12.50
C MET A 730 -23.51 -11.46 12.14
N ALA A 731 -22.28 -11.97 12.15
CA ALA A 731 -21.97 -13.38 11.88
C ALA A 731 -22.56 -14.37 12.90
N ASN A 732 -22.86 -13.90 14.12
CA ASN A 732 -23.58 -14.68 15.12
C ASN A 732 -25.12 -14.52 15.01
N THR A 733 -25.59 -13.54 14.22
CA THR A 733 -27.01 -13.24 14.04
C THR A 733 -27.58 -13.90 12.78
N ILE A 734 -26.83 -13.87 11.66
CA ILE A 734 -27.26 -14.39 10.35
C ILE A 734 -26.19 -15.30 9.73
N PRO A 735 -26.54 -16.17 8.77
CA PRO A 735 -25.54 -16.94 8.03
C PRO A 735 -24.68 -16.02 7.16
N ILE A 736 -23.36 -16.11 7.29
CA ILE A 736 -22.40 -15.38 6.46
C ILE A 736 -21.52 -16.39 5.70
N LEU A 737 -21.30 -16.14 4.41
CA LEU A 737 -20.53 -17.02 3.52
C LEU A 737 -19.06 -16.60 3.44
N SER A 738 -18.80 -15.30 3.32
CA SER A 738 -17.47 -14.70 3.18
C SER A 738 -17.47 -13.30 3.77
N VAL A 739 -16.34 -12.86 4.34
CA VAL A 739 -16.16 -11.54 4.95
C VAL A 739 -14.87 -10.92 4.45
N THR A 740 -14.93 -9.64 4.10
CA THR A 740 -13.76 -8.86 3.69
C THR A 740 -13.78 -7.46 4.31
N THR A 741 -13.01 -7.28 5.38
CA THR A 741 -12.66 -6.00 6.03
C THR A 741 -13.85 -5.23 6.63
N ASP A 742 -14.73 -4.73 5.80
CA ASP A 742 -15.86 -3.85 6.08
C ASP A 742 -17.19 -4.35 5.50
N GLY A 743 -17.20 -5.51 4.83
CA GLY A 743 -18.40 -6.12 4.28
C GLY A 743 -18.40 -7.64 4.27
N PHE A 744 -19.55 -8.23 3.94
CA PHE A 744 -19.76 -9.66 3.90
C PHE A 744 -20.83 -10.10 2.91
N ILE A 745 -20.75 -11.36 2.48
CA ILE A 745 -21.73 -11.99 1.61
C ILE A 745 -22.64 -12.90 2.43
N THR A 746 -23.96 -12.74 2.29
CA THR A 746 -24.99 -13.53 2.98
C THR A 746 -26.15 -13.87 2.02
N SER A 747 -27.01 -14.81 2.43
CA SER A 747 -28.31 -15.07 1.79
C SER A 747 -29.43 -14.15 2.30
N VAL A 748 -29.15 -13.28 3.29
CA VAL A 748 -30.14 -12.38 3.89
C VAL A 748 -30.05 -10.99 3.26
N GLU A 749 -31.14 -10.55 2.62
CA GLU A 749 -31.22 -9.23 1.98
C GLU A 749 -31.39 -8.11 3.01
N GLU A 750 -32.42 -8.20 3.85
CA GLU A 750 -32.78 -7.15 4.80
C GLU A 750 -32.06 -7.31 6.14
N ILE A 751 -31.00 -6.52 6.36
CA ILE A 751 -30.16 -6.63 7.57
C ILE A 751 -30.11 -5.35 8.43
N GLU A 752 -30.64 -4.23 7.96
CA GLU A 752 -30.51 -2.94 8.64
C GLU A 752 -31.19 -2.90 10.02
N HIS A 753 -32.19 -3.77 10.26
CA HIS A 753 -32.95 -3.81 11.51
C HIS A 753 -32.23 -4.53 12.67
N PHE A 754 -31.12 -5.23 12.40
CA PHE A 754 -30.39 -5.91 13.47
C PHE A 754 -29.65 -4.90 14.36
N ASP A 755 -29.78 -5.09 15.68
CA ASP A 755 -29.12 -4.24 16.68
C ASP A 755 -27.65 -4.62 16.91
N CYS A 756 -27.29 -5.88 16.60
CA CYS A 756 -25.92 -6.39 16.76
C CYS A 756 -25.36 -6.14 18.17
N PHE A 757 -26.16 -6.41 19.20
CA PHE A 757 -25.80 -6.22 20.61
C PHE A 757 -25.45 -4.75 20.92
N GLY A 758 -26.24 -3.79 20.43
CA GLY A 758 -26.01 -2.36 20.57
C GLY A 758 -24.85 -1.78 19.75
N ILE A 759 -24.09 -2.61 19.01
CA ILE A 759 -22.96 -2.13 18.20
C ILE A 759 -23.46 -1.38 16.96
N ALA A 760 -24.58 -1.79 16.36
CA ALA A 760 -25.12 -1.12 15.18
C ALA A 760 -25.52 0.33 15.49
N ASP A 761 -26.09 0.59 16.67
CA ASP A 761 -26.49 1.93 17.11
C ASP A 761 -25.32 2.92 17.18
N VAL A 762 -24.12 2.45 17.57
CA VAL A 762 -22.91 3.28 17.53
C VAL A 762 -22.62 3.78 16.11
N PHE A 763 -22.75 2.90 15.11
CA PHE A 763 -22.55 3.28 13.71
C PHE A 763 -23.68 4.19 13.22
N ARG A 764 -24.95 3.92 13.59
CA ARG A 764 -26.09 4.78 13.25
C ARG A 764 -25.91 6.19 13.78
N ASP A 765 -25.47 6.35 15.03
CA ASP A 765 -25.20 7.64 15.66
C ASP A 765 -24.05 8.39 14.98
N ALA A 766 -22.96 7.69 14.67
CA ALA A 766 -21.83 8.27 13.97
C ALA A 766 -22.21 8.73 12.55
N ARG A 767 -22.97 7.90 11.83
CA ARG A 767 -23.52 8.17 10.51
C ARG A 767 -24.45 9.38 10.54
N GLN A 768 -25.39 9.45 11.49
CA GLN A 768 -26.25 10.60 11.72
C GLN A 768 -25.44 11.88 11.98
N ALA A 769 -24.36 11.80 12.76
CA ALA A 769 -23.51 12.95 13.09
C ALA A 769 -22.64 13.44 11.92
N LEU A 770 -22.17 12.52 11.06
CA LEU A 770 -21.26 12.80 9.94
C LEU A 770 -22.00 13.22 8.67
N VAL A 771 -23.06 12.48 8.28
CA VAL A 771 -23.76 12.64 6.98
C VAL A 771 -25.25 12.94 7.11
N GLY A 772 -25.82 12.89 8.32
CA GLY A 772 -27.25 13.16 8.52
C GLY A 772 -28.19 12.00 8.15
N ASP A 773 -27.64 10.83 7.84
CA ASP A 773 -28.36 9.61 7.46
C ASP A 773 -27.82 8.44 8.31
N PRO A 774 -28.64 7.80 9.16
CA PRO A 774 -28.19 6.75 10.08
C PRO A 774 -27.96 5.38 9.42
N THR A 775 -28.28 5.21 8.13
CA THR A 775 -28.16 3.92 7.44
C THR A 775 -26.73 3.36 7.52
N VAL A 776 -26.59 2.12 8.00
CA VAL A 776 -25.29 1.48 8.21
C VAL A 776 -24.85 0.69 6.99
N TRP A 777 -25.76 -0.10 6.40
CA TRP A 777 -25.42 -1.06 5.35
C TRP A 777 -25.76 -0.55 3.95
N GLU A 778 -25.01 -1.01 2.95
CA GLU A 778 -25.36 -0.89 1.53
C GLU A 778 -25.10 -2.20 0.80
N ILE A 779 -25.99 -2.60 -0.12
CA ILE A 779 -25.75 -3.75 -1.00
C ILE A 779 -24.84 -3.30 -2.14
N LYS A 780 -23.65 -3.88 -2.20
CA LYS A 780 -22.63 -3.62 -3.21
C LYS A 780 -22.77 -4.50 -4.43
N HIS A 781 -23.05 -5.78 -4.22
CA HIS A 781 -23.27 -6.78 -5.26
C HIS A 781 -24.43 -7.69 -4.89
N HIS A 782 -25.10 -8.24 -5.91
CA HIS A 782 -26.07 -9.32 -5.74
C HIS A 782 -25.84 -10.39 -6.80
N GLN A 783 -26.14 -11.64 -6.49
CA GLN A 783 -26.00 -12.75 -7.42
C GLN A 783 -26.78 -13.98 -6.94
N ASP A 784 -27.01 -14.96 -7.81
CA ASP A 784 -27.63 -16.24 -7.48
C ASP A 784 -26.78 -17.47 -7.87
N ASP A 785 -25.52 -17.26 -8.23
CA ASP A 785 -24.60 -18.28 -8.77
C ASP A 785 -23.21 -18.25 -8.09
N LEU A 786 -23.13 -17.82 -6.83
CA LEU A 786 -21.86 -17.56 -6.15
C LEU A 786 -20.99 -18.82 -6.02
N VAL A 787 -19.76 -18.73 -6.52
CA VAL A 787 -18.67 -19.66 -6.22
C VAL A 787 -17.77 -19.03 -5.16
N ASN A 788 -17.72 -19.61 -3.96
CA ASN A 788 -16.93 -19.14 -2.83
C ASN A 788 -15.78 -20.10 -2.54
N LEU A 789 -14.54 -19.70 -2.84
CA LEU A 789 -13.36 -20.57 -2.79
C LEU A 789 -12.58 -20.38 -1.48
N SER A 790 -12.21 -19.14 -1.21
CA SER A 790 -11.31 -18.76 -0.11
C SER A 790 -11.53 -17.29 0.25
N THR A 791 -10.83 -16.80 1.27
CA THR A 791 -10.85 -15.37 1.60
C THR A 791 -10.43 -14.53 0.40
N ARG A 792 -11.32 -13.64 -0.07
CA ARG A 792 -11.14 -12.82 -1.29
C ARG A 792 -11.01 -13.65 -2.58
N GLY A 793 -11.52 -14.88 -2.59
CA GLY A 793 -11.64 -15.77 -3.75
C GLY A 793 -13.11 -16.07 -4.01
N ASN A 794 -13.80 -15.17 -4.72
CA ASN A 794 -15.25 -15.20 -4.93
C ASN A 794 -15.58 -14.85 -6.37
N VAL A 795 -16.49 -15.57 -7.02
CA VAL A 795 -16.92 -15.23 -8.38
C VAL A 795 -18.39 -15.54 -8.62
N SER A 796 -19.03 -14.62 -9.32
CA SER A 796 -20.32 -14.76 -9.99
C SER A 796 -20.13 -14.45 -11.48
N LEU A 797 -20.90 -15.10 -12.35
CA LEU A 797 -20.92 -14.80 -13.79
C LEU A 797 -21.83 -13.63 -14.15
N HIS A 798 -22.56 -13.06 -13.18
CA HIS A 798 -23.34 -11.84 -13.38
C HIS A 798 -22.47 -10.59 -13.36
N ASP A 799 -22.75 -9.63 -14.25
CA ASP A 799 -22.00 -8.36 -14.32
C ASP A 799 -22.02 -7.57 -13.01
N HIS A 800 -23.13 -7.67 -12.27
CA HIS A 800 -23.37 -7.00 -10.99
C HIS A 800 -23.02 -7.88 -9.77
N GLY A 801 -22.56 -9.11 -9.99
CA GLY A 801 -22.15 -10.04 -8.95
C GLY A 801 -20.70 -9.86 -8.52
N VAL A 802 -20.32 -10.46 -7.40
CA VAL A 802 -18.95 -10.35 -6.86
C VAL A 802 -17.87 -10.93 -7.79
N LEU A 803 -16.70 -10.28 -7.85
CA LEU A 803 -15.47 -10.81 -8.46
C LEU A 803 -14.23 -10.46 -7.61
N ALA A 804 -13.73 -11.42 -6.86
CA ALA A 804 -12.51 -11.34 -6.08
C ALA A 804 -11.57 -12.50 -6.46
N LYS A 805 -10.39 -12.16 -7.00
CA LYS A 805 -9.49 -13.12 -7.69
C LYS A 805 -8.39 -13.73 -6.80
N ALA A 806 -8.49 -13.58 -5.48
CA ALA A 806 -7.49 -14.01 -4.49
C ALA A 806 -6.03 -13.60 -4.83
N GLY A 807 -5.85 -12.44 -5.48
CA GLY A 807 -4.54 -11.92 -5.87
C GLY A 807 -4.02 -12.37 -7.25
N LEU A 808 -4.79 -13.15 -8.02
CA LEU A 808 -4.45 -13.44 -9.42
C LEU A 808 -4.52 -12.19 -10.29
N LYS A 809 -3.55 -12.07 -11.19
CA LYS A 809 -3.49 -11.04 -12.23
C LYS A 809 -4.25 -11.55 -13.45
N VAL A 810 -5.03 -10.64 -14.04
CA VAL A 810 -5.78 -10.92 -15.26
C VAL A 810 -4.75 -11.00 -16.41
N PRO A 811 -4.76 -12.09 -17.21
CA PRO A 811 -3.91 -12.21 -18.38
C PRO A 811 -4.13 -11.09 -19.38
N GLU A 812 -3.09 -10.83 -20.17
CA GLU A 812 -3.19 -9.95 -21.32
C GLU A 812 -4.19 -10.50 -22.35
N GLY A 813 -4.94 -9.61 -22.99
CA GLY A 813 -6.01 -9.96 -23.93
C GLY A 813 -7.38 -10.27 -23.31
N ILE A 814 -7.47 -10.34 -21.98
CA ILE A 814 -8.76 -10.45 -21.27
C ILE A 814 -9.15 -9.08 -20.73
N GLU A 815 -10.25 -8.55 -21.23
CA GLU A 815 -10.77 -7.25 -20.81
C GLU A 815 -11.30 -7.31 -19.37
N ARG A 816 -10.82 -6.40 -18.51
CA ARG A 816 -11.19 -6.35 -17.09
C ARG A 816 -12.60 -5.80 -16.90
N GLY A 817 -13.29 -6.28 -15.87
CA GLY A 817 -14.66 -5.92 -15.54
C GLY A 817 -15.72 -6.61 -16.38
N THR A 818 -15.31 -7.50 -17.31
CA THR A 818 -16.22 -8.16 -18.25
C THR A 818 -16.62 -9.56 -17.78
N ILE A 819 -17.66 -10.11 -18.41
CA ILE A 819 -18.04 -11.52 -18.27
C ILE A 819 -16.87 -12.45 -18.63
N ASP A 820 -16.03 -12.08 -19.59
CA ASP A 820 -14.91 -12.92 -20.02
C ASP A 820 -13.82 -13.02 -18.95
N GLU A 821 -13.56 -11.94 -18.19
CA GLU A 821 -12.71 -12.01 -17.00
C GLU A 821 -13.29 -12.95 -15.93
N ARG A 822 -14.60 -12.87 -15.71
CA ARG A 822 -15.31 -13.72 -14.72
C ARG A 822 -15.23 -15.19 -15.11
N ARG A 823 -15.51 -15.51 -16.38
CA ARG A 823 -15.39 -16.87 -16.95
C ARG A 823 -13.97 -17.39 -16.84
N TRP A 824 -12.98 -16.60 -17.27
CA TRP A 824 -11.58 -16.98 -17.16
C TRP A 824 -11.20 -17.34 -15.71
N PHE A 825 -11.54 -16.47 -14.75
CA PHE A 825 -11.20 -16.72 -13.36
C PHE A 825 -11.91 -17.95 -12.81
N ARG A 826 -13.20 -18.14 -13.11
CA ARG A 826 -13.98 -19.31 -12.71
C ARG A 826 -13.39 -20.59 -13.30
N ASP A 827 -13.08 -20.60 -14.59
CA ASP A 827 -12.47 -21.73 -15.28
C ASP A 827 -11.11 -22.09 -14.67
N VAL A 828 -10.23 -21.10 -14.49
CA VAL A 828 -8.91 -21.29 -13.85
C VAL A 828 -9.06 -21.84 -12.42
N ALA A 829 -10.03 -21.35 -11.66
CA ALA A 829 -10.26 -21.82 -10.29
C ALA A 829 -10.78 -23.26 -10.22
N LEU A 830 -11.69 -23.63 -11.13
CA LEU A 830 -12.39 -24.92 -11.13
C LEU A 830 -11.61 -26.04 -11.83
N THR A 831 -10.80 -25.71 -12.84
CA THR A 831 -10.05 -26.71 -13.63
C THR A 831 -8.66 -27.02 -13.09
N ARG A 832 -8.16 -26.23 -12.12
CA ARG A 832 -6.80 -26.40 -11.61
C ARG A 832 -6.58 -27.78 -10.99
N GLU A 833 -5.37 -28.28 -11.22
CA GLU A 833 -4.82 -29.51 -10.62
C GLU A 833 -3.61 -29.21 -9.74
N GLY A 834 -3.39 -27.93 -9.40
CA GLY A 834 -2.19 -27.50 -8.69
C GLY A 834 -2.16 -26.02 -8.38
N LYS A 835 -0.96 -25.53 -8.07
CA LYS A 835 -0.69 -24.09 -7.98
C LYS A 835 -0.84 -23.44 -9.35
N ILE A 836 -1.43 -22.26 -9.38
CA ILE A 836 -1.71 -21.53 -10.61
C ILE A 836 -0.51 -20.65 -10.97
N PRO A 837 0.05 -20.78 -12.19
CA PRO A 837 0.98 -19.79 -12.72
C PRO A 837 0.29 -18.44 -12.86
N ASN A 838 0.88 -17.38 -12.30
CA ASN A 838 0.33 -16.04 -12.30
C ASN A 838 1.28 -15.08 -13.04
N PRO A 839 1.37 -15.15 -14.39
CA PRO A 839 2.27 -14.32 -15.16
C PRO A 839 1.87 -12.85 -15.09
N TYR A 840 2.84 -11.96 -14.87
CA TYR A 840 2.65 -10.52 -15.03
C TYR A 840 3.99 -9.84 -15.30
N THR A 841 3.94 -8.75 -16.07
CA THR A 841 5.06 -7.84 -16.24
C THR A 841 5.08 -6.85 -15.09
N SER A 842 6.28 -6.59 -14.57
CA SER A 842 6.53 -5.59 -13.53
C SER A 842 7.81 -4.83 -13.82
N PHE A 843 8.02 -3.70 -13.17
CA PHE A 843 9.28 -2.97 -13.26
C PHE A 843 10.17 -3.28 -12.06
N PRO A 844 11.51 -3.15 -12.20
CA PRO A 844 12.44 -3.30 -11.09
C PRO A 844 12.01 -2.43 -9.91
N PRO A 845 12.03 -2.97 -8.67
CA PRO A 845 11.68 -2.17 -7.51
C PRO A 845 12.65 -1.00 -7.36
N PHE A 846 12.20 0.09 -6.73
CA PHE A 846 13.04 1.28 -6.48
C PHE A 846 14.38 0.95 -5.82
N ARG A 847 14.42 -0.10 -4.98
CA ARG A 847 15.65 -0.65 -4.42
C ARG A 847 16.70 -1.00 -5.47
N GLU A 848 16.31 -1.63 -6.57
CA GLU A 848 17.23 -2.02 -7.64
C GLU A 848 17.61 -0.83 -8.53
N LEU A 849 16.68 0.11 -8.71
CA LEU A 849 16.89 1.36 -9.46
C LEU A 849 17.80 2.35 -8.74
N SER A 850 17.95 2.28 -7.42
CA SER A 850 18.69 3.28 -6.62
C SER A 850 20.04 2.80 -6.05
N ARG A 851 20.39 1.51 -6.18
CA ARG A 851 21.65 0.95 -5.66
C ARG A 851 22.89 1.73 -6.09
N SER A 852 23.93 1.77 -5.27
CA SER A 852 25.22 2.31 -5.70
C SER A 852 26.01 1.35 -6.59
N VAL A 853 25.80 0.04 -6.42
CA VAL A 853 26.48 -1.03 -7.16
C VAL A 853 25.46 -1.91 -7.88
N ASN A 854 25.73 -2.28 -9.14
CA ASN A 854 24.83 -3.08 -9.99
C ASN A 854 23.42 -2.50 -10.12
N ARG A 855 23.31 -1.16 -10.11
CA ARG A 855 22.05 -0.47 -10.40
C ARG A 855 21.60 -0.82 -11.81
N VAL A 856 20.37 -1.32 -11.92
CA VAL A 856 19.73 -1.63 -13.21
C VAL A 856 19.12 -0.36 -13.81
N ASP A 857 18.91 -0.35 -15.12
CA ASP A 857 18.07 0.67 -15.75
C ASP A 857 16.59 0.26 -15.63
N PHE A 858 15.69 1.20 -15.89
CA PHE A 858 14.25 0.94 -15.89
C PHE A 858 13.85 0.12 -17.14
N HIS A 859 13.33 -1.10 -16.93
CA HIS A 859 12.92 -2.03 -17.98
C HIS A 859 11.81 -2.97 -17.51
N PRO A 860 10.96 -3.51 -18.39
CA PRO A 860 9.98 -4.53 -18.00
C PRO A 860 10.66 -5.83 -17.58
N VAL A 861 10.11 -6.49 -16.56
CA VAL A 861 10.52 -7.79 -16.04
C VAL A 861 9.29 -8.70 -15.95
N ASP A 862 9.32 -9.79 -16.73
CA ASP A 862 8.26 -10.79 -16.71
C ASP A 862 8.46 -11.78 -15.56
N LEU A 863 7.41 -11.94 -14.74
CA LEU A 863 7.39 -12.82 -13.58
C LEU A 863 6.25 -13.81 -13.71
N THR A 864 6.50 -15.09 -13.38
CA THR A 864 5.45 -16.12 -13.36
C THR A 864 5.47 -16.91 -12.04
N PRO A 865 5.16 -16.27 -10.89
CA PRO A 865 5.04 -16.98 -9.62
C PRO A 865 3.87 -17.97 -9.64
N ALA A 866 4.05 -19.12 -8.96
CA ALA A 866 2.98 -20.10 -8.76
C ALA A 866 2.27 -19.85 -7.42
N VAL A 867 0.94 -19.65 -7.45
CA VAL A 867 0.12 -19.29 -6.28
C VAL A 867 -0.87 -20.38 -5.88
N SER A 868 -1.16 -20.48 -4.59
CA SER A 868 -2.17 -21.40 -4.01
C SER A 868 -3.29 -20.66 -3.26
N ALA A 869 -3.46 -19.36 -3.52
CA ALA A 869 -4.37 -18.49 -2.76
C ALA A 869 -5.86 -18.84 -2.91
N LEU A 870 -6.22 -19.71 -3.87
CA LEU A 870 -7.60 -20.20 -4.06
C LEU A 870 -7.97 -21.39 -3.19
N ASP A 871 -7.01 -22.05 -2.54
CA ASP A 871 -7.35 -23.09 -1.57
C ASP A 871 -7.98 -22.45 -0.33
N PHE A 872 -8.93 -23.14 0.28
CA PHE A 872 -9.55 -22.69 1.52
C PHE A 872 -8.49 -22.39 2.58
N ASP A 873 -8.58 -21.21 3.18
CA ASP A 873 -7.53 -20.69 4.06
C ASP A 873 -7.61 -21.23 5.49
N LEU A 874 -8.46 -22.21 5.77
CA LEU A 874 -8.53 -22.92 7.05
C LEU A 874 -8.54 -22.02 8.30
N LYS A 875 -8.91 -20.74 8.18
CA LYS A 875 -9.11 -19.85 9.34
C LYS A 875 -10.22 -20.37 10.25
N ARG A 876 -11.05 -21.26 9.70
CA ARG A 876 -12.08 -22.03 10.39
C ARG A 876 -11.88 -23.53 10.13
N GLU A 877 -12.36 -24.34 11.05
CA GLU A 877 -12.31 -25.79 10.95
C GLU A 877 -13.37 -26.28 9.96
N PRO A 878 -13.00 -27.00 8.90
CA PRO A 878 -13.95 -27.59 7.98
C PRO A 878 -14.66 -28.78 8.64
N LEU A 879 -15.97 -28.94 8.40
CA LEU A 879 -16.77 -30.03 8.98
C LEU A 879 -16.96 -31.16 7.98
N ARG A 880 -16.39 -32.33 8.28
CA ARG A 880 -16.46 -33.51 7.41
C ARG A 880 -17.87 -33.97 7.08
N ASP A 881 -18.76 -33.98 8.08
CA ASP A 881 -20.15 -34.42 7.91
C ASP A 881 -20.98 -33.52 6.99
N SER A 882 -20.49 -32.32 6.72
CA SER A 882 -21.10 -31.34 5.80
C SER A 882 -20.43 -31.29 4.43
N LEU A 883 -19.43 -32.15 4.18
CA LEU A 883 -18.73 -32.21 2.90
C LEU A 883 -19.73 -32.54 1.79
N ARG A 884 -19.86 -31.62 0.85
CA ARG A 884 -20.62 -31.78 -0.40
C ARG A 884 -19.69 -31.59 -1.58
N VAL A 885 -19.99 -32.26 -2.69
CA VAL A 885 -19.27 -32.08 -3.96
C VAL A 885 -20.26 -31.58 -5.00
N ASP A 886 -20.04 -30.36 -5.46
CA ASP A 886 -20.83 -29.71 -6.50
C ASP A 886 -20.12 -29.90 -7.85
N ILE A 887 -20.88 -30.14 -8.93
CA ILE A 887 -20.36 -30.15 -10.30
C ILE A 887 -20.71 -28.82 -10.96
N ILE A 888 -19.69 -28.03 -11.26
CA ILE A 888 -19.81 -26.68 -11.81
C ILE A 888 -19.03 -26.65 -13.13
N ASP A 889 -19.71 -26.34 -14.23
CA ASP A 889 -19.09 -26.32 -15.57
C ASP A 889 -18.33 -27.62 -15.91
N GLY A 890 -18.84 -28.77 -15.44
CA GLY A 890 -18.22 -30.08 -15.62
C GLY A 890 -17.06 -30.40 -14.66
N ASN A 891 -16.74 -29.52 -13.71
CA ASN A 891 -15.64 -29.68 -12.76
C ASN A 891 -16.15 -29.84 -11.32
N GLU A 892 -15.51 -30.71 -10.54
CA GLU A 892 -15.81 -30.89 -9.12
C GLU A 892 -15.33 -29.72 -8.25
N MET A 893 -16.15 -29.33 -7.29
CA MET A 893 -15.75 -28.44 -6.20
C MET A 893 -16.35 -28.92 -4.89
N ALA A 894 -15.49 -29.12 -3.90
CA ALA A 894 -15.92 -29.41 -2.55
C ALA A 894 -16.42 -28.14 -1.85
N GLY A 895 -17.54 -28.28 -1.16
CA GLY A 895 -18.06 -27.31 -0.21
C GLY A 895 -18.31 -27.96 1.14
N PHE A 896 -18.32 -27.17 2.20
CA PHE A 896 -18.60 -27.65 3.56
C PHE A 896 -18.94 -26.46 4.47
N GLU A 897 -19.65 -26.76 5.56
CA GLU A 897 -19.79 -25.85 6.68
C GLU A 897 -18.50 -25.81 7.51
N THR A 898 -18.36 -24.77 8.31
CA THR A 898 -17.18 -24.58 9.16
C THR A 898 -17.54 -24.14 10.57
N ARG A 899 -16.72 -24.55 11.54
CA ARG A 899 -16.80 -24.08 12.93
C ARG A 899 -15.52 -23.35 13.35
N ALA A 900 -15.57 -22.68 14.48
CA ALA A 900 -14.36 -22.13 15.08
C ALA A 900 -13.43 -23.26 15.51
N TRP A 901 -12.12 -23.04 15.37
CA TRP A 901 -11.14 -23.94 15.95
C TRP A 901 -11.27 -23.94 17.47
N ASP A 902 -11.22 -25.12 18.09
CA ASP A 902 -11.20 -25.23 19.55
C ASP A 902 -9.95 -24.55 20.15
N SER A 903 -8.79 -24.70 19.48
CA SER A 903 -7.51 -24.14 19.89
C SER A 903 -6.63 -23.71 18.70
N ILE A 904 -5.63 -22.88 18.95
CA ILE A 904 -4.67 -22.46 17.90
C ILE A 904 -3.79 -23.62 17.44
N ASP A 905 -3.48 -24.56 18.32
CA ASP A 905 -2.66 -25.73 17.99
C ASP A 905 -3.33 -26.64 16.95
N ASP A 906 -4.66 -26.73 16.98
CA ASP A 906 -5.42 -27.46 15.98
C ASP A 906 -5.33 -26.78 14.60
N TYR A 907 -5.44 -25.45 14.56
CA TYR A 907 -5.20 -24.67 13.35
C TYR A 907 -3.79 -24.86 12.79
N LYS A 908 -2.74 -24.74 13.62
CA LYS A 908 -1.34 -24.94 13.20
C LYS A 908 -1.16 -26.30 12.54
N ARG A 909 -1.73 -27.35 13.14
CA ARG A 909 -1.68 -28.71 12.59
C ARG A 909 -2.45 -28.83 11.27
N ALA A 910 -3.66 -28.29 11.21
CA ALA A 910 -4.49 -28.24 10.01
C ALA A 910 -3.78 -27.58 8.83
N ARG A 911 -3.17 -26.41 9.08
CA ARG A 911 -2.38 -25.67 8.09
C ARG A 911 -1.13 -26.41 7.64
N GLY A 912 -0.42 -27.05 8.56
CA GLY A 912 0.75 -27.87 8.21
C GLY A 912 0.41 -29.01 7.24
N ILE A 913 -0.75 -29.65 7.43
CA ILE A 913 -1.25 -30.70 6.54
C ILE A 913 -1.58 -30.13 5.16
N ALA A 914 -2.34 -29.04 5.09
CA ALA A 914 -2.72 -28.39 3.84
C ALA A 914 -1.48 -27.92 3.06
N GLY A 915 -0.54 -27.25 3.73
CA GLY A 915 0.71 -26.80 3.13
C GLY A 915 1.53 -27.97 2.56
N HIS A 916 1.57 -29.11 3.24
CA HIS A 916 2.22 -30.31 2.69
C HIS A 916 1.48 -30.87 1.46
N MET A 917 0.15 -30.80 1.41
CA MET A 917 -0.63 -31.25 0.23
C MET A 917 -0.45 -30.32 -0.98
N GLN A 918 -0.20 -29.03 -0.75
CA GLN A 918 0.05 -28.03 -1.79
C GLN A 918 1.49 -28.06 -2.35
N LEU A 919 2.44 -28.68 -1.64
CA LEU A 919 3.84 -28.75 -2.07
C LEU A 919 4.04 -29.87 -3.10
N VAL A 920 3.92 -29.53 -4.39
CA VAL A 920 4.44 -30.36 -5.48
C VAL A 920 5.97 -30.35 -5.41
N ARG A 921 6.61 -31.49 -5.12
CA ARG A 921 8.07 -31.65 -5.23
C ARG A 921 8.42 -32.36 -6.53
N TYR A 922 9.53 -31.95 -7.16
CA TYR A 922 10.05 -32.62 -8.35
C TYR A 922 10.34 -34.10 -8.02
N GLY A 923 9.78 -35.03 -8.79
CA GLY A 923 9.86 -36.48 -8.53
C GLY A 923 8.85 -37.02 -7.52
N THR A 924 7.92 -36.21 -7.02
CA THR A 924 6.79 -36.64 -6.18
C THR A 924 5.43 -36.47 -6.83
N THR A 925 5.35 -36.45 -8.15
CA THR A 925 4.09 -36.46 -8.92
C THR A 925 3.78 -37.87 -9.45
N GLY A 926 2.49 -38.19 -9.61
CA GLY A 926 1.94 -39.50 -9.98
C GLY A 926 0.56 -39.69 -9.33
N ASP A 927 -0.22 -40.68 -9.77
CA ASP A 927 -1.62 -40.90 -9.40
C ASP A 927 -1.87 -41.00 -7.87
N ASP A 928 -0.80 -41.21 -7.06
CA ASP A 928 -0.86 -41.46 -5.60
C ASP A 928 -0.15 -40.42 -4.72
N ARG A 929 0.07 -39.20 -5.21
CA ARG A 929 0.96 -38.21 -4.57
C ARG A 929 0.30 -36.80 -4.52
N PRO A 930 0.85 -35.81 -3.77
CA PRO A 930 0.16 -34.57 -3.41
C PRO A 930 -0.56 -33.93 -4.59
N THR A 931 -1.84 -33.62 -4.38
CA THR A 931 -2.80 -33.10 -5.37
C THR A 931 -2.43 -31.69 -5.85
N GLY A 932 -1.48 -31.03 -5.18
CA GLY A 932 -1.01 -29.68 -5.51
C GLY A 932 -2.03 -28.57 -5.19
N CYS A 933 -3.21 -28.95 -4.68
CA CYS A 933 -4.43 -28.15 -4.64
C CYS A 933 -5.44 -28.81 -3.68
N LEU A 934 -6.30 -28.04 -3.00
CA LEU A 934 -7.42 -28.54 -2.20
C LEU A 934 -8.73 -28.07 -2.84
N ARG A 935 -9.31 -28.88 -3.74
CA ARG A 935 -10.50 -28.52 -4.51
C ARG A 935 -11.56 -29.61 -4.53
N THR A 936 -11.20 -30.85 -4.78
CA THR A 936 -12.15 -31.97 -5.00
C THR A 936 -12.58 -32.63 -3.70
N GLY A 937 -13.63 -33.44 -3.72
CA GLY A 937 -14.03 -34.24 -2.56
C GLY A 937 -12.89 -35.13 -2.07
N HIS A 938 -12.18 -35.79 -2.99
CA HIS A 938 -11.04 -36.66 -2.68
C HIS A 938 -9.88 -35.90 -2.00
N ASP A 939 -9.61 -34.66 -2.41
CA ASP A 939 -8.59 -33.81 -1.77
C ASP A 939 -8.94 -33.58 -0.29
N TRP A 940 -10.20 -33.24 -0.02
CA TRP A 940 -10.68 -32.96 1.33
C TRP A 940 -10.80 -34.21 2.18
N ASP A 941 -11.26 -35.34 1.65
CA ASP A 941 -11.24 -36.63 2.36
C ASP A 941 -9.82 -37.02 2.76
N THR A 942 -8.84 -36.82 1.88
CA THR A 942 -7.43 -37.05 2.19
C THR A 942 -6.93 -36.10 3.29
N TRP A 943 -7.34 -34.83 3.26
CA TRP A 943 -7.02 -33.87 4.30
C TRP A 943 -7.63 -34.26 5.65
N PHE A 944 -8.93 -34.61 5.69
CA PHE A 944 -9.65 -35.05 6.89
C PHE A 944 -9.00 -36.30 7.47
N ARG A 945 -8.69 -37.30 6.64
CA ARG A 945 -8.03 -38.53 7.08
C ARG A 945 -6.67 -38.25 7.74
N ARG A 946 -5.89 -37.31 7.17
CA ARG A 946 -4.61 -36.86 7.75
C ARG A 946 -4.81 -36.13 9.07
N PHE A 947 -5.84 -35.30 9.18
CA PHE A 947 -6.17 -34.55 10.38
C PHE A 947 -6.77 -35.43 11.48
N GLU A 948 -7.53 -36.47 11.19
CA GLU A 948 -8.07 -37.37 12.23
C GLU A 948 -7.02 -38.38 12.73
N SER A 949 -6.00 -38.66 11.93
CA SER A 949 -4.98 -39.66 12.26
C SER A 949 -3.95 -39.20 13.30
N ALA A 950 -3.43 -40.15 14.07
CA ALA A 950 -2.37 -39.89 15.05
C ALA A 950 -1.17 -39.16 14.42
N ARG A 951 -0.61 -38.19 15.17
CA ARG A 951 0.56 -37.40 14.75
C ARG A 951 1.71 -38.33 14.32
N GLY A 952 2.27 -38.07 13.13
CA GLY A 952 3.36 -38.87 12.56
C GLY A 952 2.93 -40.08 11.72
N ARG A 953 1.63 -40.42 11.65
CA ARG A 953 1.13 -41.40 10.67
C ARG A 953 1.22 -40.81 9.27
N ARG A 954 1.95 -41.48 8.38
CA ARG A 954 2.10 -41.04 6.99
C ARG A 954 0.92 -41.54 6.16
N ILE A 955 0.06 -40.61 5.74
CA ILE A 955 -1.07 -40.87 4.85
C ILE A 955 -0.80 -40.16 3.52
N ARG A 956 -0.90 -40.91 2.42
CA ARG A 956 -0.73 -40.36 1.06
C ARG A 956 -2.09 -39.87 0.55
N THR A 957 -3.04 -40.78 0.42
CA THR A 957 -4.44 -40.54 0.05
C THR A 957 -5.36 -41.19 1.09
N ALA A 958 -6.63 -40.77 1.14
CA ALA A 958 -7.66 -41.43 1.96
C ALA A 958 -7.81 -42.91 1.56
N ASP A 959 -7.88 -43.20 0.26
CA ASP A 959 -8.05 -44.55 -0.27
C ASP A 959 -6.85 -45.47 0.07
N GLY A 960 -5.63 -44.97 -0.08
CA GLY A 960 -4.43 -45.72 0.29
C GLY A 960 -4.35 -46.01 1.80
N ALA A 961 -4.93 -45.12 2.63
CA ALA A 961 -5.07 -45.39 4.06
C ALA A 961 -6.09 -46.50 4.33
N LEU A 962 -7.27 -46.46 3.69
CA LEU A 962 -8.29 -47.50 3.79
C LEU A 962 -7.75 -48.87 3.35
N LEU A 963 -6.99 -48.92 2.25
CA LEU A 963 -6.33 -50.13 1.77
C LEU A 963 -5.32 -50.69 2.79
N THR A 964 -4.54 -49.80 3.42
CA THR A 964 -3.60 -50.18 4.49
C THR A 964 -4.32 -50.70 5.73
N GLU A 965 -5.45 -50.09 6.08
CA GLU A 965 -6.29 -50.49 7.21
C GLU A 965 -6.99 -51.82 6.98
N LEU A 966 -7.47 -52.09 5.76
CA LEU A 966 -8.01 -53.38 5.35
C LEU A 966 -6.97 -54.50 5.53
N VAL A 967 -5.75 -54.30 5.01
CA VAL A 967 -4.66 -55.27 5.16
C VAL A 967 -4.27 -55.46 6.62
N ALA A 968 -4.24 -54.38 7.40
CA ALA A 968 -4.00 -54.41 8.83
C ALA A 968 -5.10 -55.22 9.55
N ALA A 969 -6.38 -54.93 9.30
CA ALA A 969 -7.50 -55.59 9.95
C ALA A 969 -7.56 -57.08 9.59
N HIS A 970 -7.31 -57.42 8.32
CA HIS A 970 -7.22 -58.80 7.85
C HIS A 970 -6.10 -59.57 8.58
N LYS A 971 -4.89 -59.00 8.65
CA LYS A 971 -3.75 -59.62 9.36
C LYS A 971 -3.95 -59.68 10.88
N ALA A 972 -4.81 -58.84 11.44
CA ALA A 972 -5.21 -58.90 12.84
C ALA A 972 -6.34 -59.92 13.11
N GLY A 973 -6.96 -60.46 12.06
CA GLY A 973 -8.13 -61.34 12.18
C GLY A 973 -9.43 -60.61 12.53
N LEU A 974 -9.49 -59.29 12.30
CA LEU A 974 -10.69 -58.47 12.57
C LEU A 974 -11.69 -58.47 11.42
N VAL A 975 -11.20 -58.71 10.19
CA VAL A 975 -11.99 -58.90 8.97
C VAL A 975 -11.37 -60.03 8.14
N VAL A 976 -12.14 -60.64 7.25
CA VAL A 976 -11.63 -61.63 6.29
C VAL A 976 -11.82 -61.06 4.89
N VAL A 977 -10.75 -61.06 4.11
CA VAL A 977 -10.78 -60.71 2.69
C VAL A 977 -10.35 -61.96 1.94
N ASP A 978 -11.25 -62.56 1.19
CA ASP A 978 -11.08 -63.91 0.63
C ASP A 978 -9.83 -63.98 -0.27
N ARG A 979 -9.63 -62.97 -1.12
CA ARG A 979 -8.45 -62.83 -1.98
C ARG A 979 -7.13 -62.77 -1.20
N LEU A 980 -7.14 -62.16 -0.01
CA LEU A 980 -5.96 -62.12 0.87
C LEU A 980 -5.76 -63.41 1.67
N ALA A 981 -6.82 -64.20 1.88
CA ALA A 981 -6.76 -65.50 2.56
C ALA A 981 -6.20 -66.61 1.66
N VAL A 982 -6.29 -66.49 0.33
CA VAL A 982 -5.73 -67.46 -0.61
C VAL A 982 -4.21 -67.61 -0.44
N ARG A 983 -3.71 -68.85 -0.54
CA ARG A 983 -2.27 -69.16 -0.52
C ARG A 983 -1.60 -68.87 -1.87
N VAL A 984 -1.44 -67.59 -2.18
CA VAL A 984 -0.63 -67.08 -3.31
C VAL A 984 0.60 -66.32 -2.81
N SER A 985 1.53 -66.01 -3.71
CA SER A 985 2.72 -65.23 -3.37
C SER A 985 2.35 -63.83 -2.88
N VAL A 986 3.20 -63.23 -2.04
CA VAL A 986 2.97 -61.85 -1.56
C VAL A 986 2.95 -60.86 -2.73
N ALA A 987 3.76 -61.08 -3.77
CA ALA A 987 3.76 -60.24 -4.96
C ALA A 987 2.36 -60.19 -5.60
N GLN A 988 1.73 -61.34 -5.83
CA GLN A 988 0.38 -61.41 -6.39
C GLN A 988 -0.68 -60.72 -5.51
N LYS A 989 -0.54 -60.77 -4.18
CA LYS A 989 -1.46 -60.04 -3.27
C LYS A 989 -1.27 -58.53 -3.36
N VAL A 990 -0.02 -58.10 -3.44
CA VAL A 990 0.34 -56.69 -3.56
C VAL A 990 -0.11 -56.15 -4.91
N ASP A 991 0.10 -56.89 -6.01
CA ASP A 991 -0.35 -56.52 -7.36
C ASP A 991 -1.88 -56.39 -7.41
N TRP A 992 -2.61 -57.32 -6.78
CA TRP A 992 -4.07 -57.23 -6.67
C TRP A 992 -4.54 -56.03 -5.84
N LEU A 993 -3.89 -55.73 -4.72
CA LEU A 993 -4.24 -54.55 -3.91
C LEU A 993 -4.03 -53.25 -4.70
N SER A 994 -2.93 -53.15 -5.46
CA SER A 994 -2.63 -52.00 -6.31
C SER A 994 -3.57 -51.89 -7.52
N SER A 995 -4.22 -52.97 -7.94
CA SER A 995 -5.19 -52.94 -9.05
C SER A 995 -6.58 -52.44 -8.65
N LEU A 996 -6.83 -52.16 -7.37
CA LEU A 996 -8.14 -51.69 -6.88
C LEU A 996 -8.41 -50.21 -7.16
N GLY A 997 -7.50 -49.49 -7.84
CA GLY A 997 -7.66 -48.06 -8.12
C GLY A 997 -7.51 -47.13 -6.90
N MET A 998 -7.12 -47.68 -5.74
CA MET A 998 -6.93 -46.95 -4.47
C MET A 998 -5.47 -46.55 -4.21
N GLY A 999 -4.65 -46.70 -5.24
CA GLY A 999 -3.23 -46.38 -5.27
C GLY A 999 -2.28 -47.53 -5.00
N GLU A 1000 -0.99 -47.26 -5.21
CA GLU A 1000 0.09 -48.24 -5.12
C GLU A 1000 0.25 -48.76 -3.68
N PHE A 1001 -0.06 -50.05 -3.51
CA PHE A 1001 0.33 -50.79 -2.32
C PHE A 1001 1.69 -51.45 -2.55
N THR A 1002 2.65 -51.21 -1.66
CA THR A 1002 4.03 -51.70 -1.81
C THR A 1002 4.30 -52.93 -0.96
N ARG A 1003 5.30 -53.71 -1.36
CA ARG A 1003 5.81 -54.82 -0.53
C ARG A 1003 6.24 -54.36 0.87
N ALA A 1004 6.83 -53.17 0.98
CA ALA A 1004 7.23 -52.58 2.26
C ALA A 1004 6.03 -52.34 3.18
N GLN A 1005 4.90 -51.86 2.64
CA GLN A 1005 3.65 -51.69 3.40
C GLN A 1005 3.10 -53.04 3.88
N TRP A 1006 3.12 -54.08 3.04
CA TRP A 1006 2.72 -55.43 3.44
C TRP A 1006 3.54 -55.98 4.61
N ASP A 1007 4.87 -55.83 4.52
CA ASP A 1007 5.80 -56.29 5.55
C ASP A 1007 5.63 -55.47 6.84
N HIS A 1008 5.36 -54.15 6.73
CA HIS A 1008 5.02 -53.31 7.88
C HIS A 1008 3.76 -53.79 8.60
N MET A 1009 2.69 -54.12 7.88
CA MET A 1009 1.43 -54.59 8.49
C MET A 1009 1.55 -56.00 9.10
N SER A 1010 2.62 -56.72 8.77
CA SER A 1010 2.96 -57.99 9.40
C SER A 1010 3.55 -57.80 10.80
N LYS A 1011 4.09 -56.61 11.12
CA LYS A 1011 4.61 -56.26 12.46
C LYS A 1011 3.47 -55.82 13.38
N LYS A 1012 3.36 -56.45 14.56
CA LYS A 1012 2.26 -56.21 15.52
C LYS A 1012 2.10 -54.74 15.92
N ASP A 1013 3.20 -54.05 16.26
CA ASP A 1013 3.16 -52.67 16.75
C ASP A 1013 2.77 -51.65 15.66
N ARG A 1014 3.17 -51.92 14.40
CA ARG A 1014 2.79 -51.08 13.26
C ARG A 1014 1.31 -51.25 12.93
N ARG A 1015 0.84 -52.50 12.95
CA ARG A 1015 -0.57 -52.81 12.73
C ARG A 1015 -1.48 -52.24 13.82
N SER A 1016 -1.09 -52.34 15.10
CA SER A 1016 -1.87 -51.76 16.21
C SER A 1016 -1.94 -50.23 16.14
N THR A 1017 -0.91 -49.57 15.60
CA THR A 1017 -0.93 -48.12 15.35
C THR A 1017 -1.92 -47.76 14.24
N VAL A 1018 -1.91 -48.49 13.12
CA VAL A 1018 -2.83 -48.25 11.99
C VAL A 1018 -4.29 -48.48 12.38
N LEU A 1019 -4.57 -49.54 13.15
CA LEU A 1019 -5.91 -49.92 13.56
C LEU A 1019 -6.49 -49.06 14.68
N ARG A 1020 -5.66 -48.31 15.41
CA ARG A 1020 -6.11 -47.43 16.49
C ARG A 1020 -7.04 -46.33 15.99
N ASP A 1021 -6.77 -45.82 14.79
CA ASP A 1021 -7.49 -44.71 14.17
C ASP A 1021 -8.27 -45.18 12.92
N ALA A 1022 -8.41 -46.50 12.74
CA ALA A 1022 -9.12 -47.07 11.59
C ALA A 1022 -10.63 -46.96 11.80
N ASP A 1023 -11.34 -46.52 10.75
CA ASP A 1023 -12.79 -46.65 10.71
C ASP A 1023 -13.13 -48.11 10.41
N MET A 1024 -13.39 -48.89 11.45
CA MET A 1024 -13.62 -50.32 11.33
C MET A 1024 -14.93 -50.65 10.62
N ASP A 1025 -15.89 -49.71 10.57
CA ASP A 1025 -17.15 -49.93 9.85
C ASP A 1025 -16.94 -49.71 8.35
N ALA A 1026 -16.20 -48.67 7.95
CA ALA A 1026 -15.75 -48.49 6.57
C ALA A 1026 -14.88 -49.67 6.09
N VAL A 1027 -13.94 -50.15 6.93
CA VAL A 1027 -13.09 -51.30 6.60
C VAL A 1027 -13.90 -52.59 6.42
N ARG A 1028 -14.92 -52.84 7.25
CA ARG A 1028 -15.80 -54.00 7.11
C ARG A 1028 -16.67 -53.91 5.87
N ALA A 1029 -17.30 -52.76 5.64
CA ALA A 1029 -18.12 -52.53 4.45
C ALA A 1029 -17.31 -52.77 3.18
N PHE A 1030 -16.07 -52.26 3.14
CA PHE A 1030 -15.17 -52.46 2.00
C PHE A 1030 -14.71 -53.91 1.86
N ALA A 1031 -14.41 -54.62 2.96
CA ALA A 1031 -14.10 -56.05 2.91
C ALA A 1031 -15.29 -56.86 2.36
N ASP A 1032 -16.51 -56.54 2.77
CA ASP A 1032 -17.73 -57.22 2.33
C ASP A 1032 -18.05 -56.94 0.87
N GLU A 1033 -17.76 -55.74 0.37
CA GLU A 1033 -17.85 -55.39 -1.06
C GLU A 1033 -16.88 -56.24 -1.90
N LEU A 1034 -15.60 -56.26 -1.50
CA LEU A 1034 -14.56 -57.04 -2.18
C LEU A 1034 -14.85 -58.55 -2.19
N ASN A 1035 -15.48 -59.08 -1.13
CA ASN A 1035 -15.87 -60.48 -1.05
C ASN A 1035 -17.14 -60.80 -1.86
N ARG A 1036 -18.04 -59.83 -2.05
CA ARG A 1036 -19.25 -59.98 -2.88
C ARG A 1036 -18.94 -59.99 -4.38
N GLY A 1037 -17.82 -59.39 -4.79
CA GLY A 1037 -17.41 -59.33 -6.20
C GLY A 1037 -18.15 -58.27 -7.02
N ASP A 1038 -18.94 -57.42 -6.35
CA ASP A 1038 -19.63 -56.28 -6.95
C ASP A 1038 -18.82 -55.01 -6.62
N GLY A 1039 -17.95 -54.58 -7.54
CA GLY A 1039 -17.18 -53.33 -7.42
C GLY A 1039 -15.68 -53.50 -7.69
N TYR A 1040 -15.19 -52.80 -8.71
CA TYR A 1040 -13.81 -52.80 -9.26
C TYR A 1040 -13.38 -54.07 -10.03
N VAL A 1041 -13.68 -54.05 -11.34
CA VAL A 1041 -12.92 -54.74 -12.40
C VAL A 1041 -12.18 -53.69 -13.21
#